data_AF-A0A8S1ECR2-F1
#
_entry.id   AF-A0A8S1ECR2-F1
#
_cell.length_a   1.000
_cell.length_b   1.000
_cell.length_c   1.000
_cell.angle_alpha   90.00
_cell.angle_beta   90.00
_cell.angle_gamma   90.00
#
_symmetry.space_group_name_H-M   'P 1'
#
loop_
_entity.id
_entity.type
_entity.pdbx_description
1 polymer ?
#
loop_
_entity_poly.entity_id
_entity_poly.type
_entity_poly.pdbx_seq_one_letter_code
_entity_poly.pdbx_strand_id
1 'polypeptide(L)'
;MTVEKCNDYAISSSPDLKYLTICGVWCVTSTGPLLNDTVPYWTSNCNKECGGDYNQICGQHRDKCRVYEVAAPTYDPNPCNDTNLCNATFGHGICLDYSQNYGLGYGCICAPGWTGKDCNSPVDLPCDSNPCENNGTCINNFKDSNFICECNEGFTGDKCQYEDPCIPNPCRYGGTCEPDNGKAKCTCLEFYSGSICSQVDRCAYHNPCAHGSCQSIVKGIQPNYECTCEPGWNGTNCDTMINYCDPEPCAHGSVCNPFFQGYECECVPGTTGKNCDTVIDQCQPYWDNGWIKSPCNTKDEGAICTTGINTFTCNCTEQWTDRLCDMNVLIRDVLIAIYGYVDENMIPLLNDLIQNPSQIKDMVPFITGLLSEEQRSDLSWDTSDIFEWIAYEDKRLNLDTDVVRWNDIVLGNCFTFNHHDANFTYLMRNSGRHGGLKAFMRARQDEYAPWYDTAGINVFIHNSDEYVFSESTKYTRLGGRYGKCIKKPSEVKAYYYPYSYSSDGCLRTCYQDMSMEKCGCMDPRYPRAPNATSCQLSDRTCVTDASEEAGDPSTWPSCVCPLPCSNAQYSVTWSKTDFALKNLECDAESDPDKCYEIFADKLLITVVLPQLDYKIYSESPTMDFNKFLSQLGGQLGVLMGINLVSFIEIAFLMFGLIMVCCRKYEN
;
A
#
# COMPACT_ATOMS: atom_id res chain seq x y z
N MET A 1 -35.68 -49.05 38.05
CA MET A 1 -36.22 -49.24 39.42
C MET A 1 -37.48 -50.08 39.29
N THR A 2 -37.72 -51.10 40.13
CA THR A 2 -39.00 -51.85 40.09
C THR A 2 -40.10 -50.99 40.69
N VAL A 3 -41.35 -51.17 40.25
CA VAL A 3 -42.51 -50.43 40.79
C VAL A 3 -42.56 -50.56 42.31
N GLU A 4 -42.28 -51.75 42.85
CA GLU A 4 -42.16 -52.00 44.29
C GLU A 4 -41.11 -51.13 45.01
N LYS A 5 -39.91 -50.95 44.44
CA LYS A 5 -38.88 -50.12 45.08
C LYS A 5 -39.19 -48.62 45.06
N CYS A 6 -39.87 -48.17 44.01
CA CYS A 6 -40.39 -46.80 43.91
C CYS A 6 -41.59 -46.58 44.84
N ASN A 7 -42.39 -47.62 45.06
CA ASN A 7 -43.51 -47.66 46.00
C ASN A 7 -43.05 -47.46 47.45
N ASP A 8 -42.02 -48.19 47.90
CA ASP A 8 -41.46 -48.03 49.25
C ASP A 8 -40.93 -46.61 49.52
N TYR A 9 -40.37 -45.97 48.48
CA TYR A 9 -39.91 -44.58 48.53
C TYR A 9 -41.08 -43.58 48.61
N ALA A 10 -42.16 -43.80 47.86
CA ALA A 10 -43.34 -42.93 47.91
C ALA A 10 -44.02 -42.97 49.28
N ILE A 11 -44.18 -44.15 49.88
CA ILE A 11 -44.80 -44.35 51.21
C ILE A 11 -44.00 -43.63 52.31
N SER A 12 -42.68 -43.51 52.17
CA SER A 12 -41.81 -42.89 53.17
C SER A 12 -41.65 -41.36 53.04
N SER A 13 -42.02 -40.76 51.89
CA SER A 13 -41.57 -39.40 51.56
C SER A 13 -42.62 -38.29 51.68
N SER A 14 -43.94 -38.56 51.66
CA SER A 14 -44.96 -37.57 52.05
C SER A 14 -46.40 -38.10 52.07
N PRO A 15 -47.28 -37.54 52.91
CA PRO A 15 -48.68 -37.96 53.02
C PRO A 15 -49.65 -37.34 51.98
N ASP A 16 -49.28 -36.27 51.28
CA ASP A 16 -50.16 -35.55 50.33
C ASP A 16 -49.91 -35.95 48.86
N LEU A 17 -49.79 -37.25 48.61
CA LEU A 17 -49.52 -37.79 47.28
C LEU A 17 -50.76 -37.75 46.37
N LYS A 18 -50.66 -37.09 45.21
CA LYS A 18 -51.70 -37.16 44.17
C LYS A 18 -51.20 -37.78 42.86
N TYR A 19 -49.91 -37.66 42.55
CA TYR A 19 -49.32 -38.19 41.32
C TYR A 19 -47.96 -38.87 41.58
N LEU A 20 -47.74 -40.01 40.92
CA LEU A 20 -46.49 -40.76 40.91
C LEU A 20 -45.93 -40.79 39.49
N THR A 21 -44.73 -40.27 39.29
CA THR A 21 -44.08 -40.20 37.97
C THR A 21 -42.86 -41.10 37.93
N ILE A 22 -42.85 -42.06 36.99
CA ILE A 22 -41.73 -42.98 36.78
C ILE A 22 -41.05 -42.63 35.46
N CYS A 23 -39.78 -42.22 35.52
CA CYS A 23 -38.96 -41.87 34.37
C CYS A 23 -37.72 -42.76 34.33
N GLY A 24 -37.78 -43.86 33.59
CA GLY A 24 -36.67 -44.83 33.48
C GLY A 24 -36.30 -45.44 34.84
N VAL A 25 -35.15 -45.05 35.40
CA VAL A 25 -34.68 -45.49 36.73
C VAL A 25 -35.05 -44.55 37.88
N TRP A 26 -35.72 -43.42 37.59
CA TRP A 26 -36.08 -42.39 38.55
C TRP A 26 -37.56 -42.47 38.93
N CYS A 27 -37.87 -42.11 40.18
CA CYS A 27 -39.22 -42.10 40.76
C CYS A 27 -39.43 -40.77 41.47
N VAL A 28 -40.49 -40.04 41.11
CA VAL A 28 -40.80 -38.72 41.66
C VAL A 28 -42.26 -38.66 42.08
N THR A 29 -42.50 -38.12 43.26
CA THR A 29 -43.83 -37.90 43.82
C THR A 29 -44.20 -36.43 43.77
N SER A 30 -45.45 -36.11 43.44
CA SER A 30 -45.92 -34.72 43.36
C SER A 30 -47.39 -34.56 43.73
N THR A 31 -47.75 -33.34 44.13
CA THR A 31 -49.13 -32.92 44.46
C THR A 31 -49.96 -32.52 43.22
N GLY A 32 -49.32 -32.39 42.05
CA GLY A 32 -49.94 -32.11 40.75
C GLY A 32 -49.23 -32.89 39.63
N PRO A 33 -49.85 -33.10 38.45
CA PRO A 33 -49.24 -33.85 37.37
C PRO A 33 -48.02 -33.09 36.83
N LEU A 34 -46.82 -33.66 36.97
CA LEU A 34 -45.60 -33.10 36.39
C LEU A 34 -45.55 -33.47 34.89
N LEU A 35 -46.20 -32.66 34.07
CA LEU A 35 -46.04 -32.68 32.62
C LEU A 35 -45.74 -31.26 32.15
N ASN A 36 -44.51 -31.00 31.73
CA ASN A 36 -44.29 -29.96 30.74
C ASN A 36 -43.01 -30.23 29.94
N ASP A 37 -43.14 -31.07 28.91
CA ASP A 37 -42.11 -31.25 27.88
C ASP A 37 -42.46 -30.30 26.72
N THR A 38 -42.35 -28.99 26.98
CA THR A 38 -42.58 -27.93 25.99
C THR A 38 -41.47 -26.89 26.05
N VAL A 39 -40.20 -27.29 25.91
CA VAL A 39 -39.15 -26.35 25.46
C VAL A 39 -38.17 -27.06 24.52
N PRO A 40 -38.11 -26.71 23.21
CA PRO A 40 -37.24 -27.36 22.23
C PRO A 40 -35.75 -26.96 22.32
N TYR A 41 -35.36 -26.13 23.28
CA TYR A 41 -34.02 -25.53 23.29
C TYR A 41 -33.31 -25.79 24.61
N TRP A 42 -32.22 -26.55 24.47
CA TRP A 42 -31.16 -26.66 25.46
C TRP A 42 -30.68 -25.26 25.86
N THR A 43 -30.86 -24.90 27.12
CA THR A 43 -30.08 -23.83 27.74
C THR A 43 -29.25 -24.43 28.87
N SER A 44 -27.95 -24.33 28.70
CA SER A 44 -26.87 -24.66 29.61
C SER A 44 -26.89 -23.81 30.89
N ASN A 45 -27.90 -23.96 31.73
CA ASN A 45 -27.90 -23.40 33.09
C ASN A 45 -28.60 -24.36 34.07
N CYS A 46 -27.86 -25.38 34.48
CA CYS A 46 -28.16 -26.22 35.64
C CYS A 46 -27.84 -25.48 36.96
N ASN A 47 -28.59 -24.44 37.30
CA ASN A 47 -28.34 -23.64 38.52
C ASN A 47 -29.47 -23.73 39.57
N LYS A 48 -30.27 -24.80 39.58
CA LYS A 48 -31.18 -25.06 40.70
C LYS A 48 -30.92 -26.44 41.28
N GLU A 49 -30.45 -26.46 42.52
CA GLU A 49 -30.26 -27.66 43.32
C GLU A 49 -31.62 -28.32 43.60
N CYS A 50 -31.67 -29.63 43.48
CA CYS A 50 -32.85 -30.43 43.74
C CYS A 50 -33.05 -30.44 45.29
N GLY A 51 -34.11 -29.79 45.78
CA GLY A 51 -34.27 -29.44 47.20
C GLY A 51 -34.21 -30.64 48.14
N GLY A 52 -33.10 -30.76 48.88
CA GLY A 52 -32.89 -31.79 49.90
C GLY A 52 -31.48 -32.39 49.94
N ASP A 53 -30.71 -32.32 48.86
CA ASP A 53 -29.31 -32.79 48.84
C ASP A 53 -28.45 -31.96 47.87
N TYR A 54 -27.37 -31.37 48.37
CA TYR A 54 -26.60 -30.30 47.74
C TYR A 54 -25.57 -30.78 46.69
N ASN A 55 -25.53 -32.08 46.37
CA ASN A 55 -24.45 -32.67 45.58
C ASN A 55 -24.88 -33.34 44.25
N GLN A 56 -26.10 -33.12 43.74
CA GLN A 56 -26.51 -33.66 42.43
C GLN A 56 -27.16 -32.64 41.49
N ILE A 57 -26.86 -32.79 40.19
CA ILE A 57 -27.31 -31.92 39.10
C ILE A 57 -28.20 -32.73 38.15
N CYS A 58 -29.42 -32.24 37.89
CA CYS A 58 -30.50 -32.97 37.25
C CYS A 58 -30.51 -32.71 35.70
N GLY A 59 -30.18 -33.70 34.84
CA GLY A 59 -30.44 -33.64 33.38
C GLY A 59 -29.73 -34.67 32.46
N GLN A 60 -30.49 -35.66 31.93
CA GLN A 60 -30.35 -36.36 30.62
C GLN A 60 -30.91 -37.80 30.71
N HIS A 61 -32.18 -38.05 30.36
CA HIS A 61 -32.61 -39.38 29.88
C HIS A 61 -33.89 -39.25 29.03
N ARG A 62 -33.85 -39.73 27.78
CA ARG A 62 -34.98 -39.82 26.83
C ARG A 62 -35.91 -41.00 27.17
N ASP A 63 -36.29 -41.16 28.42
CA ASP A 63 -37.18 -42.25 28.81
C ASP A 63 -38.61 -41.75 28.90
N LYS A 64 -39.55 -42.45 28.24
CA LYS A 64 -41.00 -42.20 28.31
C LYS A 64 -41.44 -42.22 29.78
N CYS A 65 -41.62 -41.05 30.37
CA CYS A 65 -42.15 -40.93 31.71
C CYS A 65 -43.62 -41.38 31.73
N ARG A 66 -43.99 -42.19 32.71
CA ARG A 66 -45.39 -42.55 32.96
C ARG A 66 -45.85 -41.89 34.24
N VAL A 67 -46.90 -41.08 34.14
CA VAL A 67 -47.56 -40.43 35.26
C VAL A 67 -48.75 -41.29 35.64
N TYR A 68 -48.83 -41.63 36.92
CA TYR A 68 -49.94 -42.35 37.50
C TYR A 68 -50.65 -41.44 38.51
N GLU A 69 -51.97 -41.36 38.40
CA GLU A 69 -52.79 -40.67 39.40
C GLU A 69 -53.05 -41.62 40.57
N VAL A 70 -52.84 -41.10 41.79
CA VAL A 70 -53.02 -41.84 43.04
C VAL A 70 -54.35 -41.38 43.65
N ALA A 71 -55.30 -42.31 43.78
CA ALA A 71 -56.58 -42.02 44.41
C ALA A 71 -56.40 -41.68 45.90
N ALA A 72 -57.20 -40.76 46.42
CA ALA A 72 -57.14 -40.34 47.82
C ALA A 72 -57.36 -41.52 48.79
N PRO A 73 -56.64 -41.57 49.93
CA PRO A 73 -56.73 -42.69 50.85
C PRO A 73 -58.13 -42.81 51.44
N THR A 74 -58.69 -44.01 51.39
CA THR A 74 -60.00 -44.33 51.98
C THR A 74 -59.89 -45.40 53.04
N TYR A 75 -60.68 -45.26 54.10
CA TYR A 75 -60.70 -46.18 55.22
C TYR A 75 -61.20 -47.56 54.80
N ASP A 76 -60.41 -48.60 55.07
CA ASP A 76 -60.77 -50.00 54.91
C ASP A 76 -60.08 -50.80 56.02
N PRO A 77 -60.80 -51.63 56.78
CA PRO A 77 -60.25 -52.36 57.92
C PRO A 77 -59.23 -53.44 57.55
N ASN A 78 -59.07 -53.81 56.28
CA ASN A 78 -58.14 -54.84 55.80
C ASN A 78 -57.48 -54.41 54.46
N PRO A 79 -56.70 -53.33 54.47
CA PRO A 79 -56.20 -52.67 53.26
C PRO A 79 -55.28 -53.57 52.45
N CYS A 80 -55.49 -53.61 51.12
CA CYS A 80 -54.75 -54.38 50.12
C CYS A 80 -54.64 -55.91 50.34
N ASN A 81 -55.36 -56.47 51.31
CA ASN A 81 -55.58 -57.91 51.45
C ASN A 81 -56.81 -58.40 50.68
N ASP A 82 -57.76 -57.51 50.35
CA ASP A 82 -58.86 -57.80 49.44
C ASP A 82 -58.44 -57.52 47.99
N THR A 83 -58.32 -58.58 47.18
CA THR A 83 -57.88 -58.50 45.78
C THR A 83 -58.90 -57.85 44.84
N ASN A 84 -60.11 -57.55 45.33
CA ASN A 84 -61.11 -56.80 44.58
C ASN A 84 -60.89 -55.27 44.66
N LEU A 85 -60.05 -54.80 45.58
CA LEU A 85 -59.68 -53.38 45.67
C LEU A 85 -58.83 -52.99 44.45
N CYS A 86 -59.09 -51.78 43.93
CA CYS A 86 -58.42 -51.24 42.72
C CYS A 86 -58.59 -52.11 41.45
N ASN A 87 -59.54 -53.05 41.43
CA ASN A 87 -59.67 -54.06 40.38
C ASN A 87 -58.34 -54.75 40.05
N ALA A 88 -57.51 -55.00 41.07
CA ALA A 88 -56.18 -55.58 40.91
C ALA A 88 -56.24 -56.98 40.29
N THR A 89 -57.31 -57.74 40.56
CA THR A 89 -57.56 -59.06 39.96
C THR A 89 -57.71 -59.01 38.43
N PHE A 90 -58.21 -57.90 37.88
CA PHE A 90 -58.35 -57.69 36.43
C PHE A 90 -57.18 -56.93 35.82
N GLY A 91 -56.16 -56.58 36.62
CA GLY A 91 -55.00 -55.81 36.17
C GLY A 91 -55.31 -54.34 35.85
N HIS A 92 -56.45 -53.81 36.30
CA HIS A 92 -56.87 -52.43 36.02
C HIS A 92 -56.21 -51.42 36.97
N GLY A 93 -55.61 -51.87 38.07
CA GLY A 93 -54.89 -51.01 38.99
C GLY A 93 -54.09 -51.77 40.04
N ILE A 94 -53.29 -51.03 40.82
CA ILE A 94 -52.44 -51.53 41.91
C ILE A 94 -52.89 -50.86 43.22
N CYS A 95 -53.04 -51.65 44.29
CA CYS A 95 -53.45 -51.18 45.62
C CYS A 95 -52.26 -50.70 46.46
N LEU A 96 -52.46 -49.58 47.17
CA LEU A 96 -51.51 -48.98 48.12
C LEU A 96 -52.09 -49.05 49.54
N ASP A 97 -51.35 -49.63 50.48
CA ASP A 97 -51.73 -49.71 51.89
C ASP A 97 -51.20 -48.49 52.67
N TYR A 98 -52.09 -47.74 53.31
CA TYR A 98 -51.80 -46.56 54.13
C TYR A 98 -51.93 -46.81 55.64
N SER A 99 -51.99 -48.08 56.06
CA SER A 99 -52.20 -48.52 57.44
C SER A 99 -51.24 -47.90 58.47
N GLN A 100 -50.04 -47.47 58.08
CA GLN A 100 -49.03 -46.94 59.01
C GLN A 100 -49.14 -45.43 59.33
N ASN A 101 -49.81 -44.61 58.51
CA ASN A 101 -49.79 -43.14 58.68
C ASN A 101 -51.13 -42.50 59.13
N TYR A 102 -52.30 -43.09 58.84
CA TYR A 102 -53.60 -42.44 59.10
C TYR A 102 -54.72 -43.33 59.67
N GLY A 103 -54.41 -44.56 60.09
CA GLY A 103 -55.42 -45.57 60.46
C GLY A 103 -55.96 -46.29 59.22
N LEU A 104 -56.20 -47.61 59.37
CA LEU A 104 -56.57 -48.61 58.35
C LEU A 104 -57.21 -48.01 57.07
N GLY A 105 -56.45 -47.91 55.97
CA GLY A 105 -56.96 -47.36 54.70
C GLY A 105 -56.08 -47.68 53.50
N TYR A 106 -56.64 -47.56 52.28
CA TYR A 106 -56.01 -47.89 51.00
C TYR A 106 -56.19 -46.79 49.95
N GLY A 107 -55.31 -46.76 48.94
CA GLY A 107 -55.45 -45.96 47.71
C GLY A 107 -55.12 -46.78 46.47
N CYS A 108 -55.52 -46.31 45.29
CA CYS A 108 -55.37 -47.05 44.02
C CYS A 108 -54.54 -46.28 42.99
N ILE A 109 -53.72 -47.02 42.25
CA ILE A 109 -53.04 -46.57 41.05
C ILE A 109 -53.65 -47.25 39.82
N CYS A 110 -54.29 -46.51 38.92
CA CYS A 110 -54.95 -47.09 37.74
C CYS A 110 -54.02 -47.30 36.55
N ALA A 111 -54.24 -48.40 35.81
CA ALA A 111 -53.55 -48.73 34.58
C ALA A 111 -54.04 -47.85 33.41
N PRO A 112 -53.22 -47.65 32.35
CA PRO A 112 -53.59 -46.81 31.21
C PRO A 112 -54.90 -47.27 30.56
N GLY A 113 -55.85 -46.34 30.37
CA GLY A 113 -57.18 -46.62 29.84
C GLY A 113 -58.26 -46.86 30.90
N TRP A 114 -57.91 -46.83 32.19
CA TRP A 114 -58.85 -46.95 33.32
C TRP A 114 -58.70 -45.77 34.29
N THR A 115 -59.82 -45.34 34.86
CA THR A 115 -59.92 -44.22 35.80
C THR A 115 -60.99 -44.49 36.87
N GLY A 116 -61.08 -43.60 37.85
CA GLY A 116 -61.97 -43.69 39.00
C GLY A 116 -61.31 -44.29 40.24
N LYS A 117 -61.98 -44.14 41.39
CA LYS A 117 -61.44 -44.45 42.72
C LYS A 117 -60.85 -45.87 42.85
N ASP A 118 -61.55 -46.87 42.30
CA ASP A 118 -61.13 -48.27 42.31
C ASP A 118 -60.70 -48.76 40.91
N CYS A 119 -60.40 -47.84 39.98
CA CYS A 119 -60.02 -48.16 38.59
C CYS A 119 -61.11 -48.95 37.84
N ASN A 120 -62.36 -48.54 38.03
CA ASN A 120 -63.56 -49.24 37.52
C ASN A 120 -64.12 -48.67 36.22
N SER A 121 -63.70 -47.48 35.79
CA SER A 121 -64.26 -46.79 34.63
C SER A 121 -63.23 -46.76 33.49
N PRO A 122 -63.56 -47.20 32.26
CA PRO A 122 -62.69 -47.00 31.11
C PRO A 122 -62.64 -45.51 30.73
N VAL A 123 -61.54 -45.06 30.13
CA VAL A 123 -61.37 -43.69 29.63
C VAL A 123 -61.92 -43.59 28.21
N ASP A 124 -62.96 -42.78 27.98
CA ASP A 124 -63.54 -42.52 26.64
C ASP A 124 -62.51 -41.85 25.72
N LEU A 125 -62.34 -42.36 24.49
CA LEU A 125 -61.36 -41.84 23.53
C LEU A 125 -62.02 -40.97 22.43
N PRO A 126 -61.41 -39.84 22.03
CA PRO A 126 -62.03 -38.89 21.12
C PRO A 126 -62.46 -39.45 19.73
N CYS A 127 -61.74 -40.42 19.17
CA CYS A 127 -62.08 -41.02 17.87
C CYS A 127 -63.28 -41.97 17.89
N ASP A 128 -63.80 -42.35 19.06
CA ASP A 128 -64.99 -43.23 19.14
C ASP A 128 -66.25 -42.56 18.56
N SER A 129 -66.21 -41.22 18.43
CA SER A 129 -67.26 -40.39 17.83
C SER A 129 -67.17 -40.20 16.30
N ASN A 130 -66.17 -40.81 15.63
CA ASN A 130 -65.86 -40.64 14.20
C ASN A 130 -65.86 -39.17 13.72
N PRO A 131 -64.96 -38.32 14.25
CA PRO A 131 -64.98 -36.89 13.98
C PRO A 131 -64.39 -36.46 12.62
N CYS A 132 -63.78 -37.37 11.85
CA CYS A 132 -63.17 -37.09 10.55
C CYS A 132 -64.17 -37.20 9.39
N GLU A 133 -64.25 -36.18 8.54
CA GLU A 133 -65.12 -36.13 7.36
C GLU A 133 -64.39 -36.65 6.09
N ASN A 134 -65.10 -36.75 4.96
CA ASN A 134 -64.56 -37.18 3.65
C ASN A 134 -63.71 -38.46 3.68
N ASN A 135 -64.14 -39.42 4.51
CA ASN A 135 -63.53 -40.73 4.65
C ASN A 135 -62.08 -40.70 5.17
N GLY A 136 -61.70 -39.64 5.91
CA GLY A 136 -60.41 -39.52 6.59
C GLY A 136 -60.26 -40.52 7.74
N THR A 137 -59.02 -40.91 8.05
CA THR A 137 -58.71 -41.89 9.10
C THR A 137 -58.48 -41.19 10.44
N CYS A 138 -59.25 -41.52 11.48
CA CYS A 138 -59.10 -40.92 12.82
C CYS A 138 -58.05 -41.65 13.65
N ILE A 139 -57.14 -40.89 14.26
CA ILE A 139 -56.10 -41.39 15.16
C ILE A 139 -56.22 -40.66 16.51
N ASN A 140 -56.38 -41.44 17.59
CA ASN A 140 -56.43 -40.90 18.94
C ASN A 140 -55.05 -40.37 19.37
N ASN A 141 -54.99 -39.11 19.80
CA ASN A 141 -53.80 -38.50 20.39
C ASN A 141 -53.92 -38.44 21.92
N PHE A 142 -53.28 -39.41 22.57
CA PHE A 142 -53.30 -39.59 24.03
C PHE A 142 -52.50 -38.54 24.81
N LYS A 143 -51.74 -37.65 24.16
CA LYS A 143 -50.97 -36.60 24.85
C LYS A 143 -51.82 -35.41 25.30
N ASP A 144 -52.82 -35.04 24.51
CA ASP A 144 -53.60 -33.81 24.69
C ASP A 144 -55.12 -34.08 24.82
N SER A 145 -55.51 -35.35 25.02
CA SER A 145 -56.91 -35.79 25.00
C SER A 145 -57.67 -35.35 23.72
N ASN A 146 -56.99 -35.37 22.58
CA ASN A 146 -57.52 -34.89 21.29
C ASN A 146 -57.39 -35.97 20.19
N PHE A 147 -57.97 -35.74 19.00
CA PHE A 147 -57.84 -36.63 17.84
C PHE A 147 -57.11 -35.93 16.68
N ILE A 148 -56.55 -36.73 15.76
CA ILE A 148 -55.93 -36.28 14.51
C ILE A 148 -56.61 -37.02 13.35
N CYS A 149 -56.99 -36.30 12.29
CA CYS A 149 -57.53 -36.89 11.07
C CYS A 149 -56.48 -36.92 9.97
N GLU A 150 -56.20 -38.10 9.43
CA GLU A 150 -55.41 -38.26 8.21
C GLU A 150 -56.34 -38.21 6.98
N CYS A 151 -56.15 -37.20 6.14
CA CYS A 151 -57.02 -36.94 4.99
C CYS A 151 -56.58 -37.69 3.73
N ASN A 152 -57.54 -38.15 2.94
CA ASN A 152 -57.30 -38.75 1.62
C ASN A 152 -56.89 -37.69 0.59
N GLU A 153 -56.24 -38.12 -0.51
CA GLU A 153 -55.80 -37.22 -1.58
C GLU A 153 -56.93 -36.31 -2.09
N GLY A 154 -56.66 -35.01 -2.17
CA GLY A 154 -57.60 -33.99 -2.62
C GLY A 154 -58.44 -33.34 -1.51
N PHE A 155 -58.24 -33.69 -0.23
CA PHE A 155 -58.92 -33.07 0.90
C PHE A 155 -57.95 -32.56 1.98
N THR A 156 -58.35 -31.53 2.71
CA THR A 156 -57.52 -30.84 3.71
C THR A 156 -58.36 -30.28 4.87
N GLY A 157 -57.70 -29.85 5.95
CA GLY A 157 -58.30 -29.35 7.20
C GLY A 157 -58.30 -30.37 8.34
N ASP A 158 -58.50 -29.90 9.58
CA ASP A 158 -58.37 -30.71 10.81
C ASP A 158 -59.34 -31.91 10.89
N LYS A 159 -60.44 -31.85 10.14
CA LYS A 159 -61.41 -32.94 9.97
C LYS A 159 -61.53 -33.40 8.52
N CYS A 160 -60.59 -33.00 7.64
CA CYS A 160 -60.65 -33.27 6.20
C CYS A 160 -61.88 -32.67 5.51
N GLN A 161 -62.43 -31.58 6.02
CA GLN A 161 -63.70 -31.00 5.60
C GLN A 161 -63.62 -30.16 4.30
N TYR A 162 -62.43 -29.81 3.82
CA TYR A 162 -62.24 -28.94 2.66
C TYR A 162 -61.63 -29.71 1.48
N GLU A 163 -62.07 -29.43 0.25
CA GLU A 163 -61.34 -29.83 -0.95
C GLU A 163 -60.01 -29.06 -1.05
N ASP A 164 -58.97 -29.68 -1.59
CA ASP A 164 -57.64 -29.07 -1.67
C ASP A 164 -57.62 -27.88 -2.65
N PRO A 165 -57.50 -26.64 -2.15
CA PRO A 165 -57.50 -25.44 -2.99
C PRO A 165 -56.22 -25.30 -3.84
N CYS A 166 -55.21 -26.15 -3.65
CA CYS A 166 -53.97 -26.17 -4.42
C CYS A 166 -54.04 -27.03 -5.69
N ILE A 167 -55.20 -27.57 -6.05
CA ILE A 167 -55.39 -28.40 -7.25
C ILE A 167 -56.50 -27.81 -8.15
N PRO A 168 -56.17 -27.25 -9.33
CA PRO A 168 -54.82 -27.01 -9.86
C PRO A 168 -54.11 -25.85 -9.15
N ASN A 169 -52.77 -25.88 -9.09
CA ASN A 169 -51.97 -24.92 -8.33
C ASN A 169 -52.25 -23.46 -8.78
N PRO A 170 -52.80 -22.60 -7.90
CA PRO A 170 -53.14 -21.22 -8.24
C PRO A 170 -51.93 -20.27 -8.21
N CYS A 171 -50.78 -20.69 -7.66
CA CYS A 171 -49.59 -19.85 -7.53
C CYS A 171 -48.86 -19.71 -8.86
N ARG A 172 -48.59 -18.46 -9.27
CA ARG A 172 -47.87 -18.15 -10.53
C ARG A 172 -46.36 -18.26 -10.34
N TYR A 173 -45.64 -18.37 -11.46
CA TYR A 173 -44.18 -18.31 -11.55
C TYR A 173 -43.41 -19.26 -10.62
N GLY A 174 -43.97 -20.44 -10.34
CA GLY A 174 -43.29 -21.49 -9.55
C GLY A 174 -43.42 -21.33 -8.03
N GLY A 175 -44.36 -20.51 -7.54
CA GLY A 175 -44.68 -20.42 -6.11
C GLY A 175 -45.23 -21.74 -5.53
N THR A 176 -44.90 -22.00 -4.26
CA THR A 176 -45.37 -23.19 -3.53
C THR A 176 -46.76 -22.90 -2.94
N CYS A 177 -47.72 -23.79 -3.19
CA CYS A 177 -49.07 -23.68 -2.63
C CYS A 177 -49.20 -24.54 -1.39
N GLU A 178 -49.70 -23.96 -0.30
CA GLU A 178 -50.10 -24.66 0.90
C GLU A 178 -51.59 -24.40 1.19
N PRO A 179 -52.39 -25.44 1.49
CA PRO A 179 -53.77 -25.26 1.91
C PRO A 179 -53.85 -24.70 3.34
N ASP A 180 -54.61 -23.61 3.52
CA ASP A 180 -54.87 -22.97 4.81
C ASP A 180 -56.38 -22.77 4.97
N ASN A 181 -57.03 -23.57 5.82
CA ASN A 181 -58.46 -23.48 6.14
C ASN A 181 -59.38 -23.39 4.90
N GLY A 182 -59.10 -24.20 3.88
CA GLY A 182 -59.87 -24.25 2.63
C GLY A 182 -59.54 -23.13 1.63
N LYS A 183 -58.48 -22.35 1.85
CA LYS A 183 -57.94 -21.37 0.90
C LYS A 183 -56.51 -21.73 0.51
N ALA A 184 -56.15 -21.45 -0.74
CA ALA A 184 -54.78 -21.61 -1.20
C ALA A 184 -53.94 -20.44 -0.68
N LYS A 185 -52.88 -20.75 0.07
CA LYS A 185 -51.86 -19.80 0.48
C LYS A 185 -50.61 -20.02 -0.36
N CYS A 186 -50.24 -19.03 -1.15
CA CYS A 186 -49.05 -19.08 -1.99
C CYS A 186 -47.84 -18.53 -1.24
N THR A 187 -46.79 -19.33 -1.14
CA THR A 187 -45.47 -18.90 -0.70
C THR A 187 -44.63 -18.57 -1.94
N CYS A 188 -44.35 -17.29 -2.12
CA CYS A 188 -43.70 -16.79 -3.32
C CYS A 188 -42.18 -16.99 -3.29
N LEU A 189 -41.60 -17.22 -4.47
CA LEU A 189 -40.15 -17.20 -4.67
C LEU A 189 -39.62 -15.77 -4.48
N GLU A 190 -38.31 -15.67 -4.23
CA GLU A 190 -37.62 -14.39 -4.05
C GLU A 190 -37.93 -13.40 -5.20
N PHE A 191 -38.22 -12.15 -4.85
CA PHE A 191 -38.64 -11.04 -5.75
C PHE A 191 -40.07 -11.09 -6.31
N TYR A 192 -40.88 -12.10 -5.94
CA TYR A 192 -42.31 -12.15 -6.26
C TYR A 192 -43.18 -11.87 -5.02
N SER A 193 -44.29 -11.17 -5.22
CA SER A 193 -45.22 -10.78 -4.16
C SER A 193 -46.68 -10.83 -4.61
N GLY A 194 -47.60 -10.66 -3.66
CA GLY A 194 -49.05 -10.76 -3.85
C GLY A 194 -49.61 -12.15 -3.58
N SER A 195 -50.94 -12.23 -3.44
CA SER A 195 -51.65 -13.45 -3.00
C SER A 195 -51.50 -14.67 -3.92
N ILE A 196 -51.14 -14.44 -5.18
CA ILE A 196 -50.88 -15.48 -6.19
C ILE A 196 -49.48 -15.39 -6.80
N CYS A 197 -48.56 -14.64 -6.17
CA CYS A 197 -47.19 -14.41 -6.64
C CYS A 197 -47.10 -13.81 -8.05
N SER A 198 -47.97 -12.83 -8.36
CA SER A 198 -48.04 -12.22 -9.70
C SER A 198 -47.28 -10.91 -9.82
N GLN A 199 -46.95 -10.27 -8.70
CA GLN A 199 -46.22 -9.00 -8.68
C GLN A 199 -44.73 -9.33 -8.61
N VAL A 200 -43.93 -8.61 -9.39
CA VAL A 200 -42.47 -8.72 -9.38
C VAL A 200 -41.91 -7.38 -8.95
N ASP A 201 -41.00 -7.39 -7.98
CA ASP A 201 -40.34 -6.16 -7.52
C ASP A 201 -38.84 -6.37 -7.38
N ARG A 202 -38.18 -6.52 -8.53
CA ARG A 202 -36.72 -6.68 -8.61
C ARG A 202 -36.01 -5.36 -8.30
N CYS A 203 -36.60 -4.23 -8.71
CA CYS A 203 -36.01 -2.89 -8.53
C CYS A 203 -35.96 -2.43 -7.06
N ALA A 204 -36.89 -2.87 -6.20
CA ALA A 204 -36.86 -2.52 -4.77
C ALA A 204 -35.77 -3.25 -3.99
N TYR A 205 -35.37 -4.45 -4.43
CA TYR A 205 -34.31 -5.21 -3.78
C TYR A 205 -32.91 -4.68 -4.11
N HIS A 206 -32.66 -4.40 -5.39
CA HIS A 206 -31.40 -3.81 -5.84
C HIS A 206 -31.64 -3.06 -7.15
N ASN A 207 -31.58 -1.73 -7.11
CA ASN A 207 -31.75 -0.91 -8.31
C ASN A 207 -30.48 -1.00 -9.19
N PRO A 208 -30.55 -1.61 -10.38
CA PRO A 208 -29.41 -1.74 -11.30
C PRO A 208 -29.18 -0.48 -12.15
N CYS A 209 -30.12 0.48 -12.16
CA CYS A 209 -30.00 1.72 -12.91
C CYS A 209 -29.28 2.77 -12.08
N ALA A 210 -28.11 3.23 -12.53
CA ALA A 210 -27.30 4.20 -11.78
C ALA A 210 -27.90 5.62 -11.87
N HIS A 211 -28.15 6.09 -13.09
CA HIS A 211 -28.72 7.42 -13.38
C HIS A 211 -30.00 7.29 -14.22
N GLY A 212 -31.02 6.65 -13.64
CA GLY A 212 -32.27 6.38 -14.34
C GLY A 212 -33.35 5.76 -13.45
N SER A 213 -34.56 5.67 -14.00
CA SER A 213 -35.69 4.99 -13.37
C SER A 213 -35.74 3.52 -13.76
N CYS A 214 -35.81 2.63 -12.77
CA CYS A 214 -35.90 1.17 -12.96
C CYS A 214 -37.34 0.70 -13.06
N GLN A 215 -37.64 -0.11 -14.09
CA GLN A 215 -38.92 -0.79 -14.24
C GLN A 215 -38.70 -2.31 -14.21
N SER A 216 -39.37 -3.01 -13.28
CA SER A 216 -39.34 -4.47 -13.23
C SER A 216 -40.20 -5.07 -14.33
N ILE A 217 -39.68 -6.04 -15.08
CA ILE A 217 -40.37 -6.74 -16.16
C ILE A 217 -40.26 -8.26 -15.98
N VAL A 218 -41.21 -9.01 -16.54
CA VAL A 218 -41.18 -10.48 -16.50
C VAL A 218 -40.81 -11.01 -17.89
N LYS A 219 -39.65 -11.68 -17.99
CA LYS A 219 -39.25 -12.46 -19.18
C LYS A 219 -39.04 -13.92 -18.78
N GLY A 220 -40.10 -14.73 -18.86
CA GLY A 220 -40.08 -16.13 -18.44
C GLY A 220 -40.38 -16.31 -16.94
N ILE A 221 -39.65 -17.20 -16.27
CA ILE A 221 -39.79 -17.48 -14.82
C ILE A 221 -38.84 -16.59 -13.99
N GLN A 222 -37.78 -16.03 -14.61
CA GLN A 222 -36.82 -15.17 -13.91
C GLN A 222 -37.28 -13.69 -13.95
N PRO A 223 -37.22 -12.97 -12.81
CA PRO A 223 -37.54 -11.55 -12.76
C PRO A 223 -36.46 -10.76 -13.52
N ASN A 224 -36.85 -9.81 -14.37
CA ASN A 224 -35.94 -8.98 -15.16
C ASN A 224 -36.24 -7.48 -14.98
N TYR A 225 -35.42 -6.59 -15.55
CA TYR A 225 -35.59 -5.15 -15.42
C TYR A 225 -35.27 -4.42 -16.73
N GLU A 226 -35.76 -3.19 -16.84
CA GLU A 226 -35.44 -2.25 -17.91
C GLU A 226 -35.23 -0.86 -17.29
N CYS A 227 -34.16 -0.17 -17.71
CA CYS A 227 -33.80 1.14 -17.20
C CYS A 227 -34.21 2.25 -18.18
N THR A 228 -34.86 3.29 -17.68
CA THR A 228 -35.10 4.53 -18.42
C THR A 228 -34.12 5.60 -17.96
N CYS A 229 -33.15 5.94 -18.80
CA CYS A 229 -32.05 6.83 -18.43
C CYS A 229 -32.45 8.31 -18.35
N GLU A 230 -31.85 9.03 -17.40
CA GLU A 230 -31.97 10.48 -17.31
C GLU A 230 -31.22 11.19 -18.46
N PRO A 231 -31.59 12.43 -18.82
CA PRO A 231 -30.90 13.17 -19.87
C PRO A 231 -29.41 13.35 -19.57
N GLY A 232 -28.55 12.87 -20.47
CA GLY A 232 -27.09 12.87 -20.31
C GLY A 232 -26.46 11.49 -20.10
N TRP A 233 -27.28 10.44 -19.90
CA TRP A 233 -26.83 9.07 -19.69
C TRP A 233 -27.41 8.12 -20.74
N ASN A 234 -26.65 7.10 -21.11
CA ASN A 234 -27.03 6.00 -21.98
C ASN A 234 -26.47 4.68 -21.42
N GLY A 235 -26.61 3.58 -22.18
CA GLY A 235 -26.24 2.25 -21.71
C GLY A 235 -27.41 1.50 -21.10
N THR A 236 -27.30 0.17 -21.00
CA THR A 236 -28.39 -0.70 -20.50
C THR A 236 -28.71 -0.47 -19.02
N ASN A 237 -27.74 0.06 -18.26
CA ASN A 237 -27.88 0.37 -16.83
C ASN A 237 -27.82 1.88 -16.55
N CYS A 238 -27.86 2.73 -17.59
CA CYS A 238 -27.69 4.17 -17.48
C CYS A 238 -26.38 4.55 -16.77
N ASP A 239 -25.34 3.80 -17.09
CA ASP A 239 -24.01 3.82 -16.47
C ASP A 239 -22.97 4.50 -17.36
N THR A 240 -23.29 4.74 -18.64
CA THR A 240 -22.40 5.43 -19.56
C THR A 240 -22.92 6.84 -19.83
N MET A 241 -22.04 7.83 -19.68
CA MET A 241 -22.37 9.21 -20.01
C MET A 241 -22.41 9.37 -21.53
N ILE A 242 -23.40 10.11 -22.05
CA ILE A 242 -23.48 10.42 -23.47
C ILE A 242 -22.25 11.25 -23.84
N ASN A 243 -21.42 10.73 -24.75
CA ASN A 243 -20.29 11.47 -25.27
C ASN A 243 -20.76 12.49 -26.32
N TYR A 244 -20.93 13.73 -25.89
CA TYR A 244 -21.33 14.84 -26.77
C TYR A 244 -20.23 15.30 -27.74
N CYS A 245 -19.04 14.68 -27.70
CA CYS A 245 -17.92 14.94 -28.62
C CYS A 245 -17.89 14.02 -29.86
N ASP A 246 -18.86 13.14 -30.06
CA ASP A 246 -18.96 12.26 -31.24
C ASP A 246 -20.12 12.73 -32.16
N PRO A 247 -19.90 13.08 -33.45
CA PRO A 247 -18.69 12.88 -34.26
C PRO A 247 -17.88 14.17 -34.44
N GLU A 248 -17.15 14.57 -33.40
CA GLU A 248 -16.18 15.68 -33.39
C GLU A 248 -16.76 17.06 -33.77
N PRO A 249 -17.44 17.74 -32.83
CA PRO A 249 -18.04 19.05 -33.08
C PRO A 249 -17.02 20.21 -33.14
N CYS A 250 -15.78 20.00 -32.69
CA CYS A 250 -14.75 21.04 -32.61
C CYS A 250 -13.88 21.08 -33.89
N ALA A 251 -13.72 22.25 -34.49
CA ALA A 251 -12.96 22.45 -35.72
C ALA A 251 -11.44 22.64 -35.47
N HIS A 252 -10.66 22.54 -36.55
CA HIS A 252 -9.20 22.83 -36.58
C HIS A 252 -8.33 22.01 -35.61
N GLY A 253 -8.77 20.80 -35.23
CA GLY A 253 -8.03 19.93 -34.31
C GLY A 253 -8.09 20.38 -32.85
N SER A 254 -9.09 21.20 -32.50
CA SER A 254 -9.34 21.65 -31.12
C SER A 254 -9.81 20.51 -30.22
N VAL A 255 -9.44 20.55 -28.94
CA VAL A 255 -9.74 19.48 -27.98
C VAL A 255 -11.18 19.60 -27.52
N CYS A 256 -11.95 18.50 -27.63
CA CYS A 256 -13.35 18.45 -27.19
C CYS A 256 -13.43 17.83 -25.78
N ASN A 257 -13.92 18.60 -24.82
CA ASN A 257 -14.16 18.15 -23.46
C ASN A 257 -15.67 17.96 -23.23
N PRO A 258 -16.15 16.72 -23.08
CA PRO A 258 -17.55 16.48 -22.75
C PRO A 258 -17.81 16.84 -21.28
N PHE A 259 -18.93 17.50 -21.00
CA PHE A 259 -19.39 17.80 -19.63
C PHE A 259 -20.87 17.46 -19.46
N PHE A 260 -21.42 17.60 -18.25
CA PHE A 260 -22.79 17.22 -17.94
C PHE A 260 -23.80 17.97 -18.83
N GLN A 261 -24.44 17.24 -19.75
CA GLN A 261 -25.38 17.74 -20.77
C GLN A 261 -24.77 18.72 -21.81
N GLY A 262 -23.51 18.52 -22.21
CA GLY A 262 -22.91 19.30 -23.28
C GLY A 262 -21.48 18.93 -23.62
N TYR A 263 -20.88 19.74 -24.48
CA TYR A 263 -19.45 19.68 -24.79
C TYR A 263 -18.90 21.11 -24.80
N GLU A 264 -17.65 21.25 -24.39
CA GLU A 264 -16.88 22.49 -24.48
C GLU A 264 -15.68 22.21 -25.38
N CYS A 265 -15.47 23.06 -26.38
CA CYS A 265 -14.29 22.98 -27.22
C CYS A 265 -13.20 23.89 -26.63
N GLU A 266 -12.09 23.31 -26.23
CA GLU A 266 -10.87 24.07 -25.94
C GLU A 266 -10.22 24.44 -27.26
N CYS A 267 -10.48 25.67 -27.71
CA CYS A 267 -9.97 26.17 -28.97
C CYS A 267 -8.45 26.25 -28.95
N VAL A 268 -7.83 25.72 -30.02
CA VAL A 268 -6.41 25.98 -30.26
C VAL A 268 -6.16 27.49 -30.32
N PRO A 269 -5.03 27.98 -29.78
CA PRO A 269 -4.71 29.40 -29.80
C PRO A 269 -4.89 30.00 -31.21
N GLY A 270 -5.50 31.18 -31.30
CA GLY A 270 -5.82 31.82 -32.57
C GLY A 270 -7.15 31.40 -33.22
N THR A 271 -7.98 30.60 -32.55
CA THR A 271 -9.37 30.33 -32.95
C THR A 271 -10.35 30.65 -31.82
N THR A 272 -11.58 31.02 -32.16
CA THR A 272 -12.66 31.35 -31.23
C THR A 272 -14.02 30.87 -31.77
N GLY A 273 -15.08 31.05 -30.99
CA GLY A 273 -16.41 30.51 -31.27
C GLY A 273 -16.69 29.19 -30.52
N LYS A 274 -17.97 28.82 -30.41
CA LYS A 274 -18.41 27.64 -29.64
C LYS A 274 -17.82 26.32 -30.16
N ASN A 275 -17.50 26.27 -31.45
CA ASN A 275 -16.91 25.11 -32.12
C ASN A 275 -15.50 25.41 -32.65
N CYS A 276 -14.87 26.51 -32.22
CA CYS A 276 -13.52 26.92 -32.66
C CYS A 276 -13.38 27.07 -34.19
N ASP A 277 -14.47 27.47 -34.83
CA ASP A 277 -14.64 27.59 -36.27
C ASP A 277 -14.19 28.96 -36.81
N THR A 278 -14.04 29.95 -35.94
CA THR A 278 -13.62 31.31 -36.34
C THR A 278 -12.14 31.54 -36.01
N VAL A 279 -11.35 32.03 -36.96
CA VAL A 279 -9.94 32.39 -36.73
C VAL A 279 -9.89 33.80 -36.12
N ILE A 280 -9.21 33.95 -34.99
CA ILE A 280 -9.01 35.24 -34.32
C ILE A 280 -8.06 36.07 -35.19
N ASP A 281 -8.50 37.25 -35.62
CA ASP A 281 -7.63 38.26 -36.21
C ASP A 281 -6.72 38.84 -35.12
N GLN A 282 -5.50 38.30 -35.02
CA GLN A 282 -4.50 38.69 -34.04
C GLN A 282 -3.90 40.08 -34.32
N CYS A 283 -4.14 40.71 -35.48
CA CYS A 283 -3.64 42.05 -35.79
C CYS A 283 -4.69 43.16 -35.54
N GLN A 284 -5.79 42.86 -34.83
CA GLN A 284 -6.85 43.84 -34.58
C GLN A 284 -6.30 45.09 -33.85
N PRO A 285 -6.45 46.29 -34.44
CA PRO A 285 -5.98 47.52 -33.83
C PRO A 285 -6.82 47.88 -32.59
N TYR A 286 -6.17 48.07 -31.44
CA TYR A 286 -6.81 48.55 -30.21
C TYR A 286 -6.39 49.99 -29.89
N TRP A 287 -7.29 50.71 -29.21
CA TRP A 287 -7.07 52.12 -28.88
C TRP A 287 -6.45 52.24 -27.49
N ASP A 288 -5.24 52.80 -27.41
CA ASP A 288 -4.54 53.04 -26.14
C ASP A 288 -4.03 54.48 -26.11
N ASN A 289 -4.52 55.26 -25.15
CA ASN A 289 -4.08 56.63 -24.86
C ASN A 289 -3.94 57.56 -26.09
N GLY A 290 -4.90 57.46 -27.03
CA GLY A 290 -4.97 58.36 -28.19
C GLY A 290 -4.29 57.85 -29.46
N TRP A 291 -3.72 56.64 -29.43
CA TRP A 291 -3.02 56.02 -30.57
C TRP A 291 -3.58 54.63 -30.88
N ILE A 292 -3.49 54.24 -32.15
CA ILE A 292 -3.91 52.92 -32.62
C ILE A 292 -2.74 51.95 -32.49
N LYS A 293 -2.88 50.96 -31.59
CA LYS A 293 -1.86 49.93 -31.34
C LYS A 293 -2.26 48.56 -31.90
N SER A 294 -1.27 47.77 -32.29
CA SER A 294 -1.32 46.37 -32.72
C SER A 294 -0.18 45.61 -32.01
N PRO A 295 -0.15 44.27 -32.02
CA PRO A 295 0.91 43.51 -31.35
C PRO A 295 2.32 43.76 -31.86
N CYS A 296 2.48 44.38 -33.03
CA CYS A 296 3.77 44.69 -33.63
C CYS A 296 4.26 46.11 -33.33
N ASN A 297 3.37 47.03 -32.93
CA ASN A 297 3.70 48.46 -32.81
C ASN A 297 3.68 48.97 -31.37
N THR A 298 3.86 48.05 -30.42
CA THR A 298 3.90 48.31 -28.97
C THR A 298 5.05 49.21 -28.57
N LYS A 299 6.21 49.05 -29.21
CA LYS A 299 7.42 49.88 -29.01
C LYS A 299 7.86 50.60 -30.28
N ASP A 300 7.68 49.96 -31.44
CA ASP A 300 7.96 50.53 -32.75
C ASP A 300 6.68 51.06 -33.40
N GLU A 301 6.42 52.37 -33.29
CA GLU A 301 5.19 53.00 -33.81
C GLU A 301 4.99 52.83 -35.34
N GLY A 302 6.04 52.44 -36.09
CA GLY A 302 5.99 52.24 -37.54
C GLY A 302 5.88 50.79 -38.01
N ALA A 303 5.80 49.82 -37.08
CA ALA A 303 5.79 48.39 -37.44
C ALA A 303 4.46 47.92 -38.07
N ILE A 304 4.56 47.07 -39.10
CA ILE A 304 3.39 46.56 -39.86
C ILE A 304 3.11 45.10 -39.50
N CYS A 305 1.88 44.78 -39.07
CA CYS A 305 1.40 43.43 -38.71
C CYS A 305 0.67 42.74 -39.87
N THR A 306 1.02 41.49 -40.17
CA THR A 306 0.29 40.62 -41.13
C THR A 306 -0.23 39.35 -40.46
N THR A 307 -1.50 39.01 -40.67
CA THR A 307 -2.20 37.87 -40.02
C THR A 307 -1.93 36.51 -40.70
N GLY A 308 -1.75 35.47 -39.89
CA GLY A 308 -1.74 34.05 -40.26
C GLY A 308 -2.54 33.19 -39.27
N ILE A 309 -2.71 31.90 -39.57
CA ILE A 309 -3.43 30.97 -38.68
C ILE A 309 -2.51 30.66 -37.49
N ASN A 310 -2.93 31.04 -36.28
CA ASN A 310 -2.16 30.93 -35.03
C ASN A 310 -0.79 31.65 -35.04
N THR A 311 -0.55 32.56 -35.98
CA THR A 311 0.70 33.33 -36.05
C THR A 311 0.45 34.69 -36.68
N PHE A 312 1.20 35.71 -36.28
CA PHE A 312 1.31 36.97 -37.01
C PHE A 312 2.78 37.27 -37.28
N THR A 313 3.05 38.09 -38.28
CA THR A 313 4.41 38.53 -38.66
C THR A 313 4.48 40.04 -38.60
N CYS A 314 5.52 40.57 -37.97
CA CYS A 314 5.79 41.99 -37.83
C CYS A 314 6.95 42.40 -38.74
N ASN A 315 6.80 43.52 -39.44
CA ASN A 315 7.88 44.15 -40.20
C ASN A 315 8.32 45.44 -39.49
N CYS A 316 9.55 45.46 -38.95
CA CYS A 316 10.06 46.50 -38.04
C CYS A 316 10.78 47.65 -38.78
N THR A 317 10.86 48.81 -38.14
CA THR A 317 11.65 49.97 -38.55
C THR A 317 13.10 49.86 -38.07
N GLU A 318 14.00 50.68 -38.62
CA GLU A 318 15.47 50.56 -38.50
C GLU A 318 16.04 50.60 -37.06
N GLN A 319 15.24 50.91 -36.03
CA GLN A 319 15.68 51.02 -34.63
C GLN A 319 15.27 49.85 -33.73
N TRP A 320 14.49 48.90 -34.25
CA TRP A 320 13.90 47.80 -33.49
C TRP A 320 14.09 46.48 -34.23
N THR A 321 14.23 45.40 -33.48
CA THR A 321 14.45 44.06 -34.01
C THR A 321 13.62 43.04 -33.23
N ASP A 322 13.75 41.76 -33.60
CA ASP A 322 12.99 40.62 -33.09
C ASP A 322 11.54 40.51 -33.64
N ARG A 323 10.89 39.37 -33.42
CA ARG A 323 9.61 38.96 -34.03
C ARG A 323 8.44 39.91 -33.74
N LEU A 324 8.50 40.66 -32.64
CA LEU A 324 7.47 41.60 -32.19
C LEU A 324 7.89 43.08 -32.32
N CYS A 325 9.07 43.36 -32.89
CA CYS A 325 9.62 44.73 -32.98
C CYS A 325 9.76 45.44 -31.61
N ASP A 326 9.92 44.67 -30.54
CA ASP A 326 10.02 45.16 -29.16
C ASP A 326 11.47 45.21 -28.64
N MET A 327 12.41 44.56 -29.33
CA MET A 327 13.81 44.55 -28.91
C MET A 327 14.53 45.74 -29.49
N ASN A 328 15.00 46.63 -28.61
CA ASN A 328 15.76 47.79 -29.04
C ASN A 328 17.13 47.34 -29.58
N VAL A 329 17.54 47.90 -30.72
CA VAL A 329 18.88 47.63 -31.28
C VAL A 329 20.00 47.97 -30.26
N LEU A 330 19.77 48.89 -29.31
CA LEU A 330 20.69 49.14 -28.19
C LEU A 330 20.89 47.95 -27.26
N ILE A 331 19.94 47.03 -27.09
CA ILE A 331 20.12 45.85 -26.21
C ILE A 331 21.06 44.83 -26.88
N ARG A 332 20.95 44.68 -28.21
CA ARG A 332 21.98 44.01 -29.02
C ARG A 332 23.33 44.71 -28.83
N ASP A 333 23.34 46.05 -28.75
CA ASP A 333 24.55 46.81 -28.45
C ASP A 333 25.04 46.65 -26.98
N VAL A 334 24.19 46.24 -26.04
CA VAL A 334 24.58 45.88 -24.66
C VAL A 334 25.24 44.50 -24.61
N LEU A 335 24.81 43.53 -25.43
CA LEU A 335 25.55 42.27 -25.62
C LEU A 335 26.94 42.53 -26.26
N ILE A 336 27.02 43.50 -27.17
CA ILE A 336 28.29 44.08 -27.65
C ILE A 336 29.06 44.75 -26.50
N ALA A 337 28.39 45.35 -25.50
CA ALA A 337 29.06 45.99 -24.37
C ALA A 337 29.61 45.01 -23.32
N ILE A 338 28.96 43.85 -23.10
CA ILE A 338 29.43 42.81 -22.17
C ILE A 338 30.63 42.05 -22.75
N TYR A 339 30.58 41.72 -24.05
CA TYR A 339 31.61 40.91 -24.72
C TYR A 339 32.55 41.72 -25.64
N GLY A 340 32.36 43.03 -25.76
CA GLY A 340 33.11 43.93 -26.62
C GLY A 340 32.68 43.94 -28.10
N TYR A 341 32.13 42.84 -28.61
CA TYR A 341 31.56 42.70 -29.96
C TYR A 341 30.58 41.51 -30.00
N VAL A 342 29.65 41.51 -30.96
CA VAL A 342 28.81 40.35 -31.30
C VAL A 342 29.29 39.86 -32.66
N ASP A 343 29.85 38.66 -32.68
CA ASP A 343 30.41 38.02 -33.88
C ASP A 343 29.31 37.31 -34.68
N GLU A 344 29.51 37.15 -35.99
CA GLU A 344 28.77 36.18 -36.81
C GLU A 344 28.91 34.76 -36.24
N ASN A 345 30.02 34.45 -35.56
CA ASN A 345 30.23 33.18 -34.85
C ASN A 345 29.34 33.00 -33.60
N MET A 346 28.67 34.05 -33.12
CA MET A 346 27.69 33.98 -32.01
C MET A 346 26.25 33.86 -32.52
N ILE A 347 26.01 33.98 -33.82
CA ILE A 347 24.69 33.78 -34.45
C ILE A 347 24.24 32.31 -34.39
N PRO A 348 25.12 31.29 -34.56
CA PRO A 348 24.77 29.89 -34.31
C PRO A 348 24.37 29.66 -32.85
N LEU A 349 25.05 30.30 -31.89
CA LEU A 349 24.73 30.23 -30.46
C LEU A 349 23.32 30.76 -30.19
N LEU A 350 22.98 31.91 -30.77
CA LEU A 350 21.67 32.53 -30.65
C LEU A 350 20.57 31.69 -31.32
N ASN A 351 20.85 31.10 -32.50
CA ASN A 351 19.92 30.22 -33.20
C ASN A 351 19.75 28.85 -32.49
N ASP A 352 20.81 28.27 -31.93
CA ASP A 352 20.74 27.02 -31.15
C ASP A 352 19.95 27.22 -29.85
N LEU A 353 20.13 28.36 -29.18
CA LEU A 353 19.35 28.77 -28.02
C LEU A 353 17.85 28.93 -28.34
N ILE A 354 17.53 29.41 -29.54
CA ILE A 354 16.15 29.58 -30.01
C ILE A 354 15.53 28.25 -30.49
N GLN A 355 16.32 27.34 -31.08
CA GLN A 355 15.81 26.08 -31.63
C GLN A 355 15.81 24.89 -30.64
N ASN A 356 16.71 24.84 -29.67
CA ASN A 356 16.77 23.77 -28.66
C ASN A 356 17.09 24.33 -27.26
N PRO A 357 16.06 24.68 -26.46
CA PRO A 357 16.23 25.15 -25.09
C PRO A 357 16.97 24.16 -24.18
N SER A 358 16.95 22.87 -24.52
CA SER A 358 17.67 21.80 -23.80
C SER A 358 19.19 21.93 -23.89
N GLN A 359 19.74 22.53 -24.95
CA GLN A 359 21.19 22.74 -25.09
C GLN A 359 21.73 23.79 -24.10
N ILE A 360 20.87 24.64 -23.53
CA ILE A 360 21.24 25.60 -22.48
C ILE A 360 21.88 24.86 -21.30
N LYS A 361 21.34 23.68 -20.97
CA LYS A 361 21.79 22.87 -19.84
C LYS A 361 23.25 22.44 -19.96
N ASP A 362 23.74 22.17 -21.18
CA ASP A 362 25.13 21.76 -21.41
C ASP A 362 26.05 22.95 -21.67
N MET A 363 25.49 24.06 -22.15
CA MET A 363 26.22 25.26 -22.52
C MET A 363 26.55 26.15 -21.32
N VAL A 364 25.63 26.30 -20.38
CA VAL A 364 25.83 27.12 -19.17
C VAL A 364 27.04 26.61 -18.36
N PRO A 365 27.18 25.30 -18.04
CA PRO A 365 28.36 24.79 -17.34
C PRO A 365 29.68 24.99 -18.11
N PHE A 366 29.62 25.00 -19.44
CA PHE A 366 30.80 25.27 -20.26
C PHE A 366 31.23 26.74 -20.15
N ILE A 367 30.26 27.67 -20.21
CA ILE A 367 30.51 29.11 -20.06
C ILE A 367 30.98 29.44 -18.64
N THR A 368 30.34 28.88 -17.62
CA THR A 368 30.77 29.08 -16.22
C THR A 368 32.19 28.54 -16.02
N GLY A 369 32.54 27.41 -16.63
CA GLY A 369 33.89 26.84 -16.60
C GLY A 369 35.00 27.75 -17.14
N LEU A 370 34.68 28.72 -18.01
CA LEU A 370 35.63 29.71 -18.52
C LEU A 370 35.92 30.85 -17.53
N LEU A 371 35.04 31.07 -16.56
CA LEU A 371 35.19 32.13 -15.55
C LEU A 371 36.21 31.71 -14.49
N SER A 372 36.79 32.71 -13.82
CA SER A 372 37.64 32.45 -12.64
C SER A 372 36.81 31.90 -11.48
N GLU A 373 37.44 31.17 -10.57
CA GLU A 373 36.77 30.61 -9.38
C GLU A 373 36.11 31.70 -8.51
N GLU A 374 36.74 32.88 -8.41
CA GLU A 374 36.19 34.04 -7.68
C GLU A 374 34.91 34.55 -8.34
N GLN A 375 34.93 34.77 -9.66
CA GLN A 375 33.75 35.22 -10.41
C GLN A 375 32.59 34.22 -10.33
N ARG A 376 32.89 32.91 -10.39
CA ARG A 376 31.86 31.87 -10.23
C ARG A 376 31.29 31.84 -8.82
N SER A 377 32.14 32.03 -7.82
CA SER A 377 31.72 32.00 -6.42
C SER A 377 30.80 33.17 -6.08
N ASP A 378 31.05 34.34 -6.65
CA ASP A 378 30.22 35.55 -6.47
C ASP A 378 28.85 35.45 -7.18
N LEU A 379 28.75 34.65 -8.25
CA LEU A 379 27.51 34.44 -8.99
C LEU A 379 26.58 33.39 -8.36
N SER A 380 27.08 32.63 -7.39
CA SER A 380 26.36 31.51 -6.77
C SER A 380 25.91 31.86 -5.34
N TRP A 381 24.92 31.11 -4.83
CA TRP A 381 24.42 31.26 -3.47
C TRP A 381 25.51 31.14 -2.40
N ASP A 382 25.39 31.93 -1.33
CA ASP A 382 26.28 31.83 -0.17
C ASP A 382 25.65 30.99 0.96
N THR A 383 26.42 30.71 2.02
CA THR A 383 25.98 29.92 3.19
C THR A 383 24.67 30.46 3.78
N SER A 384 24.55 31.79 3.90
CA SER A 384 23.40 32.45 4.51
C SER A 384 22.13 32.44 3.66
N ASP A 385 22.26 32.22 2.35
CA ASP A 385 21.11 32.15 1.44
C ASP A 385 20.39 30.80 1.55
N ILE A 386 21.17 29.74 1.77
CA ILE A 386 20.69 28.36 1.79
C ILE A 386 20.40 27.88 3.21
N PHE A 387 21.29 28.14 4.17
CA PHE A 387 21.19 27.59 5.53
C PHE A 387 20.62 28.61 6.51
N GLU A 388 19.48 28.27 7.11
CA GLU A 388 18.95 28.98 8.28
C GLU A 388 19.74 28.62 9.54
N TRP A 389 19.99 27.31 9.68
CA TRP A 389 20.84 26.76 10.71
C TRP A 389 21.27 25.35 10.37
N ILE A 390 22.44 24.99 10.88
CA ILE A 390 22.91 23.61 10.92
C ILE A 390 23.20 23.28 12.38
N ALA A 391 22.84 22.07 12.79
CA ALA A 391 23.13 21.53 14.10
C ALA A 391 23.74 20.13 13.96
N TYR A 392 24.72 19.84 14.81
CA TYR A 392 25.32 18.51 14.93
C TYR A 392 25.19 18.07 16.39
N GLU A 393 24.64 16.88 16.61
CA GLU A 393 24.29 16.39 17.97
C GLU A 393 23.48 17.41 18.79
N ASP A 394 22.48 18.04 18.15
CA ASP A 394 21.62 19.10 18.72
C ASP A 394 22.37 20.38 19.17
N LYS A 395 23.65 20.53 18.84
CA LYS A 395 24.41 21.77 19.01
C LYS A 395 24.48 22.55 17.70
N ARG A 396 24.05 23.81 17.71
CA ARG A 396 24.12 24.70 16.53
C ARG A 396 25.58 24.95 16.14
N LEU A 397 25.88 24.74 14.86
CA LEU A 397 27.18 25.00 14.25
C LEU A 397 27.29 26.46 13.82
N ASN A 398 28.52 26.94 13.71
CA ASN A 398 28.83 28.21 13.06
C ASN A 398 29.11 27.98 11.58
N LEU A 399 28.28 28.57 10.72
CA LEU A 399 28.32 28.36 9.27
C LEU A 399 29.64 28.84 8.64
N ASP A 400 30.28 29.87 9.18
CA ASP A 400 31.50 30.45 8.60
C ASP A 400 32.76 29.63 8.91
N THR A 401 32.74 28.86 10.01
CA THR A 401 33.94 28.14 10.49
C THR A 401 33.83 26.63 10.38
N ASP A 402 32.62 26.07 10.56
CA ASP A 402 32.41 24.62 10.65
C ASP A 402 32.02 23.99 9.31
N VAL A 403 31.70 24.82 8.30
CA VAL A 403 31.32 24.41 6.95
C VAL A 403 32.29 25.02 5.97
N VAL A 404 32.87 24.19 5.10
CA VAL A 404 33.77 24.66 4.05
C VAL A 404 32.98 24.87 2.78
N ARG A 405 33.04 26.10 2.24
CA ARG A 405 32.52 26.46 0.93
C ARG A 405 33.57 26.19 -0.13
N TRP A 406 33.17 25.53 -1.22
CA TRP A 406 33.98 25.33 -2.41
C TRP A 406 33.09 25.43 -3.64
N ASN A 407 33.65 25.82 -4.79
CA ASN A 407 32.87 26.06 -6.00
C ASN A 407 33.04 24.89 -6.99
N ASP A 408 31.95 24.18 -7.25
CA ASP A 408 31.84 23.24 -8.37
C ASP A 408 31.44 23.99 -9.65
N ILE A 409 32.01 23.61 -10.78
CA ILE A 409 31.79 24.31 -12.06
C ILE A 409 30.35 24.14 -12.55
N VAL A 410 29.72 23.01 -12.23
CA VAL A 410 28.37 22.64 -12.68
C VAL A 410 27.32 23.01 -11.63
N LEU A 411 27.58 22.72 -10.36
CA LEU A 411 26.63 22.94 -9.27
C LEU A 411 26.74 24.31 -8.59
N GLY A 412 27.80 25.07 -8.84
CA GLY A 412 28.09 26.32 -8.15
C GLY A 412 28.67 26.10 -6.76
N ASN A 413 28.35 26.97 -5.81
CA ASN A 413 28.85 26.89 -4.45
C ASN A 413 28.26 25.67 -3.71
N CYS A 414 29.14 24.75 -3.37
CA CYS A 414 28.88 23.58 -2.55
C CYS A 414 29.40 23.81 -1.13
N PHE A 415 28.73 23.16 -0.17
CA PHE A 415 29.01 23.33 1.26
C PHE A 415 29.23 21.97 1.91
N THR A 416 30.42 21.76 2.46
CA THR A 416 30.78 20.47 3.06
C THR A 416 31.04 20.63 4.56
N PHE A 417 30.27 19.90 5.36
CA PHE A 417 30.53 19.71 6.79
C PHE A 417 31.61 18.64 6.98
N ASN A 418 32.55 18.87 7.91
CA ASN A 418 33.65 17.93 8.21
C ASN A 418 34.57 17.65 7.00
N HIS A 419 34.84 18.69 6.22
CA HIS A 419 35.72 18.65 5.03
C HIS A 419 37.21 18.45 5.41
N HIS A 420 38.04 17.92 4.50
CA HIS A 420 39.48 17.75 4.72
C HIS A 420 40.18 19.05 5.15
N ASP A 421 39.81 20.17 4.53
CA ASP A 421 40.41 21.49 4.81
C ASP A 421 39.77 22.20 6.01
N ALA A 422 38.89 21.53 6.76
CA ALA A 422 38.30 22.09 7.97
C ALA A 422 39.30 22.11 9.14
N ASN A 423 39.24 23.16 9.97
CA ASN A 423 40.11 23.31 11.13
C ASN A 423 39.86 22.26 12.23
N PHE A 424 38.66 21.68 12.27
CA PHE A 424 38.23 20.74 13.30
C PHE A 424 37.41 19.62 12.70
N THR A 425 37.68 18.38 13.15
CA THR A 425 36.91 17.20 12.73
C THR A 425 35.91 16.78 13.80
N TYR A 426 34.66 16.66 13.38
CA TYR A 426 33.56 16.26 14.25
C TYR A 426 33.43 14.73 14.27
N LEU A 427 33.47 14.14 15.47
CA LEU A 427 33.24 12.72 15.69
C LEU A 427 31.84 12.49 16.25
N MET A 428 31.21 11.38 15.86
CA MET A 428 29.87 11.01 16.32
C MET A 428 29.96 10.22 17.62
N ARG A 429 29.24 10.66 18.66
CA ARG A 429 29.26 10.07 20.00
C ARG A 429 28.01 9.25 20.29
N ASN A 430 26.87 9.67 19.76
CA ASN A 430 25.59 8.99 19.93
C ASN A 430 25.03 8.57 18.58
N SER A 431 24.36 7.42 18.49
CA SER A 431 23.57 7.04 17.31
C SER A 431 22.12 7.53 17.39
N GLY A 432 21.42 7.48 16.25
CA GLY A 432 19.99 7.76 16.15
C GLY A 432 19.66 9.24 15.96
N ARG A 433 18.38 9.59 16.20
CA ARG A 433 17.77 10.88 15.81
C ARG A 433 18.46 12.13 16.39
N HIS A 434 19.12 11.99 17.54
CA HIS A 434 19.81 13.09 18.23
C HIS A 434 21.32 13.10 17.97
N GLY A 435 21.86 12.09 17.31
CA GLY A 435 23.31 11.89 17.16
C GLY A 435 23.92 12.41 15.87
N GLY A 436 23.11 12.94 14.95
CA GLY A 436 23.56 13.26 13.59
C GLY A 436 23.56 14.75 13.25
N LEU A 437 23.70 15.01 11.95
CA LEU A 437 23.63 16.34 11.35
C LEU A 437 22.17 16.67 11.02
N LYS A 438 21.74 17.87 11.37
CA LYS A 438 20.43 18.44 11.01
C LYS A 438 20.67 19.78 10.35
N ALA A 439 20.19 19.96 9.12
CA ALA A 439 20.31 21.20 8.38
C ALA A 439 18.92 21.69 8.01
N PHE A 440 18.56 22.88 8.48
CA PHE A 440 17.35 23.57 8.07
C PHE A 440 17.71 24.56 6.99
N MET A 441 17.10 24.38 5.82
CA MET A 441 17.52 25.00 4.58
C MET A 441 16.35 25.60 3.83
N ARG A 442 16.65 26.56 2.96
CA ARG A 442 15.73 27.15 1.98
C ARG A 442 16.15 26.70 0.59
N ALA A 443 15.19 26.28 -0.23
CA ALA A 443 15.47 25.88 -1.60
C ALA A 443 15.62 27.09 -2.53
N ARG A 444 14.99 28.25 -2.22
CA ARG A 444 14.95 29.46 -3.05
C ARG A 444 14.36 29.19 -4.44
N GLN A 445 13.19 28.54 -4.47
CA GLN A 445 12.46 28.20 -5.72
C GLN A 445 12.26 29.39 -6.68
N ASP A 446 12.21 30.61 -6.15
CA ASP A 446 12.06 31.87 -6.88
C ASP A 446 13.31 32.31 -7.66
N GLU A 447 14.49 31.81 -7.31
CA GLU A 447 15.78 32.20 -7.92
C GLU A 447 16.35 31.15 -8.88
N TYR A 448 15.67 30.02 -9.07
CA TYR A 448 16.11 29.02 -10.04
C TYR A 448 16.06 29.59 -11.45
N ALA A 449 17.04 29.20 -12.27
CA ALA A 449 16.99 29.56 -13.67
C ALA A 449 15.76 28.93 -14.34
N PRO A 450 15.05 29.63 -15.25
CA PRO A 450 13.74 29.22 -15.75
C PRO A 450 13.70 27.88 -16.52
N TRP A 451 14.87 27.35 -16.88
CA TRP A 451 15.03 26.10 -17.65
C TRP A 451 15.31 24.87 -16.78
N TYR A 452 15.30 24.98 -15.44
CA TYR A 452 15.36 23.82 -14.56
C TYR A 452 13.96 23.30 -14.26
N ASP A 453 13.73 22.00 -14.51
CA ASP A 453 12.43 21.36 -14.30
C ASP A 453 12.13 21.06 -12.83
N THR A 454 13.17 21.03 -11.98
CA THR A 454 13.04 20.64 -10.57
C THR A 454 13.87 21.55 -9.67
N ALA A 455 13.23 22.00 -8.59
CA ALA A 455 13.92 22.61 -7.46
C ALA A 455 14.22 21.55 -6.41
N GLY A 456 15.47 21.51 -5.95
CA GLY A 456 15.92 20.50 -5.00
C GLY A 456 17.35 20.73 -4.56
N ILE A 457 17.70 20.10 -3.43
CA ILE A 457 19.03 20.16 -2.84
C ILE A 457 19.63 18.77 -2.91
N ASN A 458 20.78 18.66 -3.56
CA ASN A 458 21.54 17.42 -3.67
C ASN A 458 22.44 17.26 -2.44
N VAL A 459 22.36 16.10 -1.78
CA VAL A 459 23.17 15.78 -0.60
C VAL A 459 24.06 14.60 -0.92
N PHE A 460 25.37 14.79 -0.80
CA PHE A 460 26.37 13.75 -1.04
C PHE A 460 27.02 13.33 0.27
N ILE A 461 27.19 12.02 0.47
CA ILE A 461 27.91 11.44 1.61
C ILE A 461 29.19 10.81 1.08
N HIS A 462 30.34 11.32 1.52
CA HIS A 462 31.66 10.92 1.07
C HIS A 462 32.67 10.97 2.22
N ASN A 463 33.87 10.42 1.99
CA ASN A 463 34.98 10.56 2.93
C ASN A 463 35.55 11.98 2.89
N SER A 464 36.11 12.46 4.01
CA SER A 464 36.75 13.78 4.10
C SER A 464 37.77 14.03 2.98
N ASP A 465 38.54 12.99 2.63
CA ASP A 465 39.70 13.08 1.74
C ASP A 465 39.35 12.73 0.28
N GLU A 466 38.07 12.58 -0.05
CA GLU A 466 37.59 12.23 -1.39
C GLU A 466 36.96 13.45 -2.06
N TYR A 467 37.26 13.64 -3.35
CA TYR A 467 36.59 14.65 -4.16
C TYR A 467 35.12 14.27 -4.43
N VAL A 468 34.23 15.26 -4.41
CA VAL A 468 32.79 15.04 -4.64
C VAL A 468 32.50 15.13 -6.13
N PHE A 469 31.95 14.05 -6.71
CA PHE A 469 31.48 14.04 -8.09
C PHE A 469 29.97 14.27 -8.13
N SER A 470 29.53 15.26 -8.90
CA SER A 470 28.14 15.67 -9.02
C SER A 470 27.24 14.67 -9.79
N GLU A 471 27.83 13.73 -10.55
CA GLU A 471 27.08 12.94 -11.56
C GLU A 471 27.23 11.41 -11.50
N SER A 472 27.91 10.78 -10.52
CA SER A 472 28.16 9.32 -10.57
C SER A 472 27.67 8.50 -9.37
N THR A 473 27.02 7.37 -9.67
CA THR A 473 26.81 6.24 -8.74
C THR A 473 28.04 5.34 -8.73
N LYS A 474 28.62 5.12 -7.54
CA LYS A 474 29.89 4.42 -7.34
C LYS A 474 29.81 2.90 -7.65
N TYR A 475 30.79 2.36 -8.39
CA TYR A 475 31.01 0.91 -8.59
C TYR A 475 32.35 0.45 -7.99
N THR A 476 32.41 -0.79 -7.47
CA THR A 476 33.63 -1.33 -6.83
C THR A 476 34.00 -2.75 -7.30
N ARG A 477 35.30 -3.01 -7.41
CA ARG A 477 35.99 -4.31 -7.48
C ARG A 477 37.32 -4.26 -6.69
N LEU A 478 37.85 -5.42 -6.36
CA LEU A 478 39.00 -5.58 -5.45
C LEU A 478 40.34 -5.40 -6.17
N GLY A 479 41.34 -4.95 -5.40
CA GLY A 479 42.73 -5.10 -5.80
C GLY A 479 43.70 -5.34 -4.64
N GLY A 480 44.56 -6.35 -4.75
CA GLY A 480 45.98 -6.38 -4.32
C GLY A 480 47.23 -6.79 -5.18
N ARG A 481 48.10 -7.63 -4.59
CA ARG A 481 48.69 -8.79 -5.33
C ARG A 481 47.73 -10.00 -5.31
N TYR A 482 46.56 -9.72 -4.76
CA TYR A 482 45.21 -10.20 -5.05
C TYR A 482 44.44 -9.11 -5.88
N GLY A 483 45.02 -8.54 -6.96
CA GLY A 483 44.44 -7.56 -7.93
C GLY A 483 45.05 -6.11 -7.99
N LYS A 484 45.47 -5.51 -9.10
CA LYS A 484 46.18 -4.19 -9.01
C LYS A 484 45.32 -3.05 -8.37
N CYS A 485 45.76 -2.43 -7.26
CA CYS A 485 45.12 -1.26 -6.64
C CYS A 485 46.08 -0.08 -6.47
N ILE A 486 45.54 1.14 -6.38
CA ILE A 486 46.29 2.40 -6.26
C ILE A 486 46.19 2.96 -4.84
N LYS A 487 47.33 3.33 -4.24
CA LYS A 487 47.35 3.97 -2.90
C LYS A 487 47.47 5.50 -2.95
N LYS A 488 48.17 6.00 -3.95
CA LYS A 488 48.45 7.43 -4.11
C LYS A 488 48.20 7.85 -5.56
N PRO A 489 47.68 9.07 -5.81
CA PRO A 489 47.52 9.58 -7.17
C PRO A 489 48.82 9.57 -8.00
N SER A 490 49.99 9.66 -7.35
CA SER A 490 51.29 9.60 -8.02
C SER A 490 51.63 8.25 -8.68
N GLU A 491 50.88 7.18 -8.40
CA GLU A 491 51.09 5.86 -8.99
C GLU A 491 50.43 5.71 -10.38
N VAL A 492 49.55 6.64 -10.76
CA VAL A 492 48.96 6.72 -12.10
C VAL A 492 49.62 7.81 -12.95
N LYS A 493 49.57 7.65 -14.27
CA LYS A 493 50.27 8.50 -15.23
C LYS A 493 49.78 9.96 -15.20
N ALA A 494 48.47 10.16 -15.06
CA ALA A 494 47.82 11.46 -15.00
C ALA A 494 46.60 11.38 -14.06
N TYR A 495 46.44 12.38 -13.20
CA TYR A 495 45.28 12.56 -12.32
C TYR A 495 45.18 14.06 -11.97
N TYR A 496 44.06 14.70 -12.29
CA TYR A 496 43.91 16.17 -12.17
C TYR A 496 43.02 16.62 -11.02
N TYR A 497 42.36 15.68 -10.33
CA TYR A 497 41.51 16.00 -9.19
C TYR A 497 42.34 16.16 -7.91
N PRO A 498 41.92 17.03 -6.98
CA PRO A 498 42.56 17.15 -5.68
C PRO A 498 42.26 15.94 -4.79
N TYR A 499 42.99 15.84 -3.67
CA TYR A 499 42.82 14.84 -2.61
C TYR A 499 43.14 13.38 -3.04
N SER A 500 42.43 12.39 -2.46
CA SER A 500 42.72 10.98 -2.66
C SER A 500 42.34 10.49 -4.07
N TYR A 501 42.98 9.39 -4.47
CA TYR A 501 42.72 8.77 -5.77
C TYR A 501 41.35 8.09 -5.78
N SER A 502 40.53 8.42 -6.78
CA SER A 502 39.27 7.76 -7.09
C SER A 502 39.29 7.19 -8.52
N SER A 503 38.57 6.10 -8.75
CA SER A 503 38.40 5.55 -10.10
C SER A 503 37.69 6.51 -11.02
N ASP A 504 36.66 7.21 -10.52
CA ASP A 504 35.85 8.15 -11.31
C ASP A 504 36.69 9.37 -11.72
N GLY A 505 37.51 9.91 -10.81
CA GLY A 505 38.46 10.98 -11.13
C GLY A 505 39.50 10.55 -12.17
N CYS A 506 39.91 9.28 -12.16
CA CYS A 506 40.82 8.73 -13.18
C CYS A 506 40.15 8.64 -14.55
N LEU A 507 38.91 8.14 -14.64
CA LEU A 507 38.16 8.07 -15.90
C LEU A 507 37.93 9.46 -16.50
N ARG A 508 37.58 10.45 -15.66
CA ARG A 508 37.43 11.85 -16.09
C ARG A 508 38.76 12.49 -16.49
N THR A 509 39.87 12.05 -15.89
CA THR A 509 41.21 12.46 -16.35
C THR A 509 41.53 11.89 -17.74
N CYS A 510 41.18 10.64 -18.02
CA CYS A 510 41.31 10.07 -19.38
C CYS A 510 40.48 10.84 -20.41
N TYR A 511 39.27 11.26 -20.04
CA TYR A 511 38.43 12.11 -20.88
C TYR A 511 39.12 13.43 -21.23
N GLN A 512 39.75 14.08 -20.23
CA GLN A 512 40.52 15.31 -20.44
C GLN A 512 41.76 15.09 -21.34
N ASP A 513 42.47 13.99 -21.17
CA ASP A 513 43.59 13.62 -22.03
C ASP A 513 43.14 13.40 -23.48
N MET A 514 41.99 12.75 -23.68
CA MET A 514 41.38 12.55 -25.01
C MET A 514 40.99 13.88 -25.65
N SER A 515 40.33 14.76 -24.90
CA SER A 515 39.98 16.12 -25.36
C SER A 515 41.24 16.88 -25.81
N MET A 516 42.31 16.80 -25.03
CA MET A 516 43.58 17.44 -25.38
C MET A 516 44.21 16.84 -26.64
N GLU A 517 44.15 15.52 -26.83
CA GLU A 517 44.71 14.82 -28.00
C GLU A 517 43.92 15.12 -29.29
N LYS A 518 42.59 15.16 -29.21
CA LYS A 518 41.69 15.34 -30.36
C LYS A 518 41.46 16.81 -30.72
N CYS A 519 41.24 17.66 -29.72
CA CYS A 519 40.84 19.06 -29.91
C CYS A 519 41.96 20.06 -29.57
N GLY A 520 43.10 19.63 -29.00
CA GLY A 520 44.20 20.52 -28.63
C GLY A 520 43.93 21.38 -27.39
N CYS A 521 42.84 21.11 -26.68
CA CYS A 521 42.42 21.83 -25.49
C CYS A 521 41.69 20.91 -24.51
N MET A 522 41.68 21.31 -23.24
CA MET A 522 40.98 20.61 -22.16
C MET A 522 39.64 21.27 -21.85
N ASP A 523 38.61 20.44 -21.65
CA ASP A 523 37.24 20.90 -21.39
C ASP A 523 37.18 21.70 -20.07
N PRO A 524 36.68 22.95 -20.09
CA PRO A 524 36.63 23.81 -18.91
C PRO A 524 35.72 23.30 -17.78
N ARG A 525 34.83 22.33 -18.05
CA ARG A 525 33.91 21.77 -17.06
C ARG A 525 34.59 20.88 -16.03
N TYR A 526 35.81 20.40 -16.29
CA TYR A 526 36.56 19.55 -15.35
C TYR A 526 37.96 20.13 -15.04
N PRO A 527 38.58 19.70 -13.94
CA PRO A 527 39.96 20.09 -13.61
C PRO A 527 40.94 19.73 -14.73
N ARG A 528 41.85 20.66 -15.02
CA ARG A 528 42.82 20.58 -16.12
C ARG A 528 44.21 20.21 -15.64
N ALA A 529 45.04 19.71 -16.55
CA ALA A 529 46.46 19.50 -16.29
C ALA A 529 47.19 20.82 -16.01
N PRO A 530 48.26 20.80 -15.20
CA PRO A 530 49.09 21.99 -14.98
C PRO A 530 49.64 22.51 -16.33
N ASN A 531 49.35 23.78 -16.64
CA ASN A 531 49.72 24.48 -17.89
C ASN A 531 48.98 24.03 -19.17
N ALA A 532 47.91 23.25 -19.09
CA ALA A 532 47.09 22.94 -20.27
C ALA A 532 46.15 24.10 -20.66
N THR A 533 45.93 24.25 -21.97
CA THR A 533 45.00 25.22 -22.55
C THR A 533 43.55 24.82 -22.28
N SER A 534 42.73 25.78 -21.85
CA SER A 534 41.28 25.58 -21.71
C SER A 534 40.61 25.75 -23.07
N CYS A 535 39.72 24.84 -23.44
CA CYS A 535 38.88 25.00 -24.64
C CYS A 535 38.07 26.28 -24.56
N GLN A 536 37.93 26.98 -25.68
CA GLN A 536 37.05 28.15 -25.79
C GLN A 536 35.66 27.71 -26.25
N LEU A 537 34.70 28.64 -26.22
CA LEU A 537 33.32 28.34 -26.64
C LEU A 537 33.24 27.84 -28.09
N SER A 538 34.15 28.28 -28.97
CA SER A 538 34.28 27.79 -30.35
C SER A 538 34.62 26.31 -30.45
N ASP A 539 35.33 25.77 -29.47
CA ASP A 539 35.84 24.40 -29.48
C ASP A 539 34.85 23.41 -28.85
N ARG A 540 33.70 23.90 -28.34
CA ARG A 540 32.66 23.09 -27.69
C ARG A 540 32.22 21.94 -28.58
N THR A 541 31.96 22.21 -29.86
CA THR A 541 31.51 21.19 -30.83
C THR A 541 32.56 20.11 -31.04
N CYS A 542 33.85 20.47 -31.08
CA CYS A 542 34.92 19.47 -31.14
C CYS A 542 34.89 18.54 -29.92
N VAL A 543 34.75 19.10 -28.72
CA VAL A 543 34.74 18.34 -27.47
C VAL A 543 33.52 17.42 -27.39
N THR A 544 32.35 17.88 -27.81
CA THR A 544 31.13 17.05 -27.86
C THR A 544 31.26 15.93 -28.88
N ASP A 545 31.69 16.24 -30.10
CA ASP A 545 31.82 15.27 -31.19
C ASP A 545 32.89 14.22 -30.84
N ALA A 546 34.02 14.64 -30.27
CA ALA A 546 35.09 13.74 -29.84
C ALA A 546 34.64 12.83 -28.67
N SER A 547 33.83 13.37 -27.75
CA SER A 547 33.23 12.58 -26.67
C SER A 547 32.26 11.53 -27.19
N GLU A 548 31.40 11.90 -28.15
CA GLU A 548 30.43 10.99 -28.76
C GLU A 548 31.10 9.90 -29.61
N GLU A 549 32.14 10.26 -30.38
CA GLU A 549 32.92 9.31 -31.17
C GLU A 549 33.67 8.30 -30.27
N ALA A 550 34.26 8.79 -29.18
CA ALA A 550 35.05 7.95 -28.29
C ALA A 550 34.19 7.06 -27.36
N GLY A 551 32.98 7.48 -27.00
CA GLY A 551 32.10 6.74 -26.11
C GLY A 551 32.58 6.71 -24.65
N ASP A 552 32.17 5.69 -23.88
CA ASP A 552 32.47 5.61 -22.44
C ASP A 552 33.98 5.35 -22.16
N PRO A 553 34.66 6.24 -21.40
CA PRO A 553 36.05 6.07 -20.99
C PRO A 553 36.39 4.74 -20.32
N SER A 554 35.42 4.11 -19.65
CA SER A 554 35.60 2.81 -18.99
C SER A 554 35.93 1.67 -19.96
N THR A 555 35.60 1.85 -21.24
CA THR A 555 35.80 0.86 -22.30
C THR A 555 37.11 1.06 -23.07
N TRP A 556 37.80 2.19 -22.86
CA TRP A 556 38.95 2.56 -23.67
C TRP A 556 40.19 1.74 -23.30
N PRO A 557 40.86 1.09 -24.28
CA PRO A 557 42.10 0.34 -24.01
C PRO A 557 43.25 1.20 -23.48
N SER A 558 43.25 2.49 -23.79
CA SER A 558 44.24 3.48 -23.32
C SER A 558 43.97 3.96 -21.89
N CYS A 559 42.73 3.88 -21.40
CA CYS A 559 42.35 4.36 -20.08
C CYS A 559 42.32 3.20 -19.07
N VAL A 560 43.47 2.95 -18.43
CA VAL A 560 43.57 1.94 -17.38
C VAL A 560 43.48 2.61 -16.02
N CYS A 561 42.30 2.56 -15.40
CA CYS A 561 42.04 3.10 -14.06
C CYS A 561 41.82 1.96 -13.04
N PRO A 562 42.88 1.51 -12.32
CA PRO A 562 42.72 0.52 -11.27
C PRO A 562 41.98 1.14 -10.08
N LEU A 563 41.45 0.30 -9.19
CA LEU A 563 40.65 0.76 -8.05
C LEU A 563 41.53 1.19 -6.87
N PRO A 564 41.07 2.09 -5.99
CA PRO A 564 41.82 2.48 -4.81
C PRO A 564 41.95 1.32 -3.81
N CYS A 565 43.10 1.24 -3.11
CA CYS A 565 43.34 0.18 -2.12
C CYS A 565 42.53 0.38 -0.81
N SER A 566 42.11 1.61 -0.52
CA SER A 566 41.24 1.94 0.59
C SER A 566 40.01 2.63 0.03
N ASN A 567 38.84 2.08 0.29
CA ASN A 567 37.58 2.65 -0.15
C ASN A 567 36.56 2.53 0.98
N ALA A 568 35.79 3.59 1.21
CA ALA A 568 34.66 3.55 2.14
C ALA A 568 33.37 3.77 1.34
N GLN A 569 32.37 2.94 1.64
CA GLN A 569 31.07 3.05 1.01
C GLN A 569 30.02 3.32 2.08
N TYR A 570 29.15 4.28 1.80
CA TYR A 570 28.01 4.62 2.63
C TYR A 570 26.75 4.05 1.97
N SER A 571 26.08 3.11 2.65
CA SER A 571 24.75 2.66 2.24
C SER A 571 23.73 3.62 2.85
N VAL A 572 22.99 4.32 1.99
CA VAL A 572 22.03 5.35 2.40
C VAL A 572 20.62 4.81 2.25
N THR A 573 19.83 4.92 3.32
CA THR A 573 18.38 4.74 3.29
C THR A 573 17.72 6.09 3.55
N TRP A 574 16.72 6.43 2.75
CA TRP A 574 16.01 7.70 2.87
C TRP A 574 14.57 7.46 3.32
N SER A 575 14.04 8.41 4.09
CA SER A 575 12.63 8.48 4.47
C SER A 575 12.22 9.94 4.46
N LYS A 576 10.99 10.21 3.99
CA LYS A 576 10.42 11.54 3.92
C LYS A 576 9.19 11.60 4.82
N THR A 577 9.06 12.70 5.54
CA THR A 577 7.84 13.06 6.28
C THR A 577 7.62 14.55 6.13
N ASP A 578 6.35 14.96 6.10
CA ASP A 578 6.01 16.37 6.15
C ASP A 578 6.33 16.92 7.54
N PHE A 579 6.71 18.19 7.58
CA PHE A 579 7.13 18.86 8.81
C PHE A 579 5.91 19.11 9.71
N ALA A 580 5.77 18.34 10.80
CA ALA A 580 4.57 18.37 11.64
C ALA A 580 4.28 19.73 12.30
N LEU A 581 5.31 20.56 12.52
CA LEU A 581 5.16 21.93 13.05
C LEU A 581 4.60 22.91 12.03
N LYS A 582 4.62 22.60 10.73
CA LYS A 582 4.05 23.43 9.67
C LYS A 582 2.56 23.72 9.90
N ASN A 583 1.80 22.71 10.32
CA ASN A 583 0.38 22.89 10.65
C ASN A 583 0.23 23.64 11.98
N LEU A 584 1.03 23.28 12.99
CA LEU A 584 0.91 23.88 14.32
C LEU A 584 1.25 25.39 14.36
N GLU A 585 2.24 25.82 13.58
CA GLU A 585 2.67 27.23 13.51
C GLU A 585 1.77 28.05 12.58
N CYS A 586 1.46 27.54 11.37
CA CYS A 586 0.64 28.29 10.41
C CYS A 586 -0.85 28.36 10.78
N ASP A 587 -1.41 27.34 11.45
CA ASP A 587 -2.81 27.35 11.89
C ASP A 587 -3.05 28.38 13.02
N ALA A 588 -1.99 28.82 13.69
CA ALA A 588 -2.03 29.82 14.76
C ALA A 588 -1.83 31.26 14.24
N GLU A 589 -1.51 31.43 12.95
CA GLU A 589 -1.16 32.72 12.35
C GLU A 589 -2.37 33.37 11.64
N SER A 590 -2.36 34.70 11.50
CA SER A 590 -3.53 35.45 11.00
C SER A 590 -3.81 35.24 9.51
N ASP A 591 -2.85 34.72 8.75
CA ASP A 591 -2.94 34.44 7.32
C ASP A 591 -2.26 33.09 7.03
N PRO A 592 -2.99 31.97 7.17
CA PRO A 592 -2.43 30.63 7.04
C PRO A 592 -1.86 30.35 5.66
N ASP A 593 -2.50 30.87 4.60
CA ASP A 593 -2.12 30.60 3.21
C ASP A 593 -0.73 31.19 2.89
N LYS A 594 -0.45 32.43 3.33
CA LYS A 594 0.90 33.01 3.19
C LYS A 594 1.95 32.27 4.01
N CYS A 595 1.61 31.77 5.19
CA CYS A 595 2.51 30.95 5.99
C CYS A 595 2.84 29.63 5.26
N TYR A 596 1.84 28.99 4.65
CA TYR A 596 2.03 27.76 3.89
C TYR A 596 2.93 27.94 2.66
N GLU A 597 2.85 29.08 1.97
CA GLU A 597 3.78 29.44 0.89
C GLU A 597 5.22 29.60 1.39
N ILE A 598 5.44 30.27 2.53
CA ILE A 598 6.77 30.45 3.14
C ILE A 598 7.40 29.10 3.54
N PHE A 599 6.59 28.15 3.99
CA PHE A 599 7.06 26.80 4.35
C PHE A 599 7.16 25.85 3.15
N ALA A 600 6.68 26.23 1.96
CA ALA A 600 6.83 25.41 0.75
C ALA A 600 8.30 25.36 0.27
N ASP A 601 9.06 26.43 0.54
CA ASP A 601 10.47 26.56 0.17
C ASP A 601 11.46 26.03 1.24
N LYS A 602 10.96 25.66 2.42
CA LYS A 602 11.79 25.23 3.55
C LYS A 602 11.87 23.71 3.67
N LEU A 603 13.05 23.21 4.01
CA LEU A 603 13.30 21.79 4.20
C LEU A 603 14.24 21.52 5.38
N LEU A 604 13.99 20.40 6.07
CA LEU A 604 14.86 19.89 7.11
C LEU A 604 15.49 18.58 6.64
N ILE A 605 16.80 18.61 6.41
CA ILE A 605 17.58 17.40 6.14
C ILE A 605 18.18 16.90 7.44
N THR A 606 18.02 15.61 7.71
CA THR A 606 18.62 14.94 8.88
C THR A 606 19.43 13.74 8.42
N VAL A 607 20.73 13.76 8.69
CA VAL A 607 21.67 12.67 8.40
C VAL A 607 22.09 12.05 9.72
N VAL A 608 21.69 10.79 9.93
CA VAL A 608 21.95 10.05 11.18
C VAL A 608 22.43 8.64 10.87
N LEU A 609 23.36 8.13 11.69
CA LEU A 609 23.69 6.71 11.71
C LEU A 609 22.72 5.99 12.67
N PRO A 610 22.06 4.90 12.23
CA PRO A 610 21.14 4.16 13.08
C PRO A 610 21.86 3.47 14.25
N GLN A 611 23.08 2.98 14.00
CA GLN A 611 23.95 2.32 14.97
C GLN A 611 25.40 2.73 14.70
N LEU A 612 26.25 2.77 15.73
CA LEU A 612 27.69 3.06 15.62
C LEU A 612 28.51 1.82 15.23
N ASP A 613 27.96 1.00 14.32
CA ASP A 613 28.61 -0.21 13.82
C ASP A 613 28.97 -0.02 12.35
N TYR A 614 30.21 -0.35 11.99
CA TYR A 614 30.68 -0.32 10.61
C TYR A 614 31.36 -1.64 10.26
N LYS A 615 31.13 -2.10 9.03
CA LYS A 615 31.70 -3.35 8.53
C LYS A 615 33.03 -3.04 7.86
N ILE A 616 34.12 -3.53 8.46
CA ILE A 616 35.44 -3.47 7.85
C ILE A 616 35.67 -4.77 7.09
N TYR A 617 35.85 -4.65 5.77
CA TYR A 617 36.34 -5.74 4.94
C TYR A 617 37.85 -5.56 4.79
N SER A 618 38.62 -6.24 5.64
CA SER A 618 40.08 -6.22 5.55
C SER A 618 40.59 -7.55 5.00
N GLU A 619 41.39 -7.48 3.93
CA GLU A 619 42.15 -8.64 3.45
C GLU A 619 43.48 -8.74 4.21
N SER A 620 43.69 -9.85 4.91
CA SER A 620 44.97 -10.18 5.53
C SER A 620 45.70 -11.25 4.69
N PRO A 621 47.02 -11.12 4.43
CA PRO A 621 47.75 -12.14 3.70
C PRO A 621 47.71 -13.47 4.46
N THR A 622 47.35 -14.56 3.78
CA THR A 622 47.28 -15.91 4.39
C THR A 622 48.67 -16.42 4.83
N MET A 623 49.72 -15.91 4.19
CA MET A 623 51.11 -16.23 4.44
C MET A 623 51.96 -14.95 4.51
N ASP A 624 52.42 -14.62 5.72
CA ASP A 624 53.43 -13.60 5.96
C ASP A 624 54.84 -14.17 5.69
N PHE A 625 55.83 -13.30 5.40
CA PHE A 625 57.21 -13.70 5.14
C PHE A 625 57.79 -14.55 6.29
N ASN A 626 57.48 -14.20 7.54
CA ASN A 626 57.88 -14.97 8.71
C ASN A 626 57.26 -16.38 8.71
N LYS A 627 55.99 -16.50 8.34
CA LYS A 627 55.26 -17.77 8.26
C LYS A 627 55.79 -18.62 7.10
N PHE A 628 56.11 -18.00 5.97
CA PHE A 628 56.77 -18.66 4.84
C PHE A 628 58.14 -19.23 5.23
N LEU A 629 59.00 -18.42 5.87
CA LEU A 629 60.32 -18.87 6.34
C LEU A 629 60.20 -20.01 7.36
N SER A 630 59.25 -19.93 8.28
CA SER A 630 58.99 -20.99 9.26
C SER A 630 58.54 -22.29 8.59
N GLN A 631 57.62 -22.23 7.62
CA GLN A 631 57.15 -23.41 6.90
C GLN A 631 58.25 -24.02 6.00
N LEU A 632 58.99 -23.18 5.29
CA LEU A 632 60.12 -23.61 4.46
C LEU A 632 61.21 -24.26 5.31
N GLY A 633 61.59 -23.62 6.41
CA GLY A 633 62.56 -24.16 7.37
C GLY A 633 62.07 -25.46 8.02
N GLY A 634 60.78 -25.56 8.35
CA GLY A 634 60.18 -26.78 8.87
C GLY A 634 60.22 -27.93 7.87
N GLN A 635 59.84 -27.68 6.61
CA GLN A 635 59.86 -28.70 5.56
C GLN A 635 61.28 -29.15 5.21
N LEU A 636 62.21 -28.21 5.00
CA LEU A 636 63.61 -28.54 4.70
C LEU A 636 64.30 -29.24 5.87
N GLY A 637 64.01 -28.82 7.10
CA GLY A 637 64.50 -29.46 8.32
C GLY A 637 64.00 -30.90 8.47
N VAL A 638 62.72 -31.17 8.22
CA VAL A 638 62.14 -32.52 8.32
C VAL A 638 62.58 -33.43 7.18
N LEU A 639 62.53 -32.94 5.93
CA LEU A 639 62.77 -33.77 4.75
C LEU A 639 64.26 -34.04 4.51
N MET A 640 65.12 -33.05 4.77
CA MET A 640 66.54 -33.12 4.41
C MET A 640 67.48 -32.92 5.60
N GLY A 641 66.98 -32.54 6.78
CA GLY A 641 67.84 -32.15 7.91
C GLY A 641 68.65 -30.88 7.65
N ILE A 642 68.31 -30.13 6.60
CA ILE A 642 69.06 -28.96 6.14
C ILE A 642 68.52 -27.73 6.88
N ASN A 643 69.43 -26.97 7.48
CA ASN A 643 69.16 -25.62 7.97
C ASN A 643 69.89 -24.58 7.09
N LEU A 644 69.71 -23.29 7.39
CA LEU A 644 70.37 -22.22 6.65
C LEU A 644 71.90 -22.37 6.64
N VAL A 645 72.48 -22.86 7.74
CA VAL A 645 73.93 -23.11 7.87
C VAL A 645 74.37 -24.24 6.93
N SER A 646 73.59 -25.33 6.83
CA SER A 646 73.86 -26.41 5.89
C SER A 646 73.85 -25.94 4.44
N PHE A 647 72.98 -25.00 4.07
CA PHE A 647 72.97 -24.41 2.73
C PHE A 647 74.24 -23.60 2.46
N ILE A 648 74.69 -22.82 3.45
CA ILE A 648 75.95 -22.05 3.38
C ILE A 648 77.15 -22.99 3.27
N GLU A 649 77.19 -24.07 4.06
CA GLU A 649 78.26 -25.08 4.00
C GLU A 649 78.34 -25.78 2.64
N ILE A 650 77.19 -26.18 2.07
CA ILE A 650 77.13 -26.74 0.72
C ILE A 650 77.64 -25.73 -0.31
N ALA A 651 77.26 -24.46 -0.19
CA ALA A 651 77.75 -23.42 -1.09
C ALA A 651 79.27 -23.24 -1.01
N PHE A 652 79.85 -23.19 0.20
CA PHE A 652 81.30 -23.14 0.40
C PHE A 652 82.02 -24.38 -0.14
N LEU A 653 81.43 -25.57 0.05
CA LEU A 653 81.99 -26.83 -0.44
C LEU A 653 81.94 -26.90 -1.97
N MET A 654 80.84 -26.46 -2.59
CA MET A 654 80.73 -26.33 -4.05
C MET A 654 81.73 -25.31 -4.59
N PHE A 655 81.88 -24.15 -3.93
CA PHE A 655 82.87 -23.15 -4.32
C PHE A 655 84.31 -23.70 -4.20
N GLY A 656 84.60 -24.44 -3.13
CA GLY A 656 85.88 -25.13 -2.92
C GLY A 656 86.15 -26.21 -3.98
N LEU A 657 85.15 -27.03 -4.32
CA LEU A 657 85.25 -28.02 -5.40
C LEU A 657 85.49 -27.38 -6.76
N ILE A 658 84.75 -26.31 -7.09
CA ILE A 658 84.96 -25.55 -8.32
C ILE A 658 86.39 -25.01 -8.37
N MET A 659 86.88 -24.41 -7.28
CA MET A 659 88.26 -23.91 -7.20
C MET A 659 89.30 -25.03 -7.41
N VAL A 660 89.09 -26.22 -6.84
CA VAL A 660 89.98 -27.38 -7.05
C VAL A 660 89.90 -27.92 -8.49
N CYS A 661 88.71 -28.01 -9.08
CA CYS A 661 88.51 -28.42 -10.47
C CYS A 661 89.16 -27.44 -11.44
N CYS A 662 89.03 -26.12 -11.22
CA CYS A 662 89.73 -25.10 -12.00
C CYS A 662 91.25 -25.23 -11.88
N ARG A 663 91.77 -25.52 -10.67
CA ARG A 663 93.22 -25.72 -10.44
C ARG A 663 93.80 -26.95 -11.13
N LYS A 664 92.97 -27.97 -11.40
CA LYS A 664 93.37 -29.20 -12.10
C LYS A 664 93.32 -29.08 -13.63
N TYR A 665 92.76 -27.98 -14.15
CA TYR A 665 92.80 -27.63 -15.58
C TYR A 665 93.98 -26.70 -15.94
N GLU A 666 94.68 -26.17 -14.94
CA GLU A 666 95.88 -25.32 -15.11
C GLU A 666 97.23 -26.08 -15.00
N ASN A 667 97.21 -27.38 -14.68
CA ASN A 667 98.35 -28.30 -14.77
C ASN A 667 98.02 -29.42 -15.75
#